data_AF-A0A1F7Z2X9-F1
#
_entry.id   AF-A0A1F7Z2X9-F1
#
_cell.length_a   1.000
_cell.length_b   1.000
_cell.length_c   1.000
_cell.angle_alpha   90.00
_cell.angle_beta   90.00
_cell.angle_gamma   90.00
#
_symmetry.space_group_name_H-M   'P 1'
#
loop_
_entity.id
_entity.type
_entity.pdbx_description
1 polymer ?
#
loop_
_entity_poly.entity_id
_entity_poly.type
_entity_poly.pdbx_seq_one_letter_code
_entity_poly.pdbx_strand_id
1 'polypeptide(L)'
;MVLILLFFPHDTNRVQAAQTIRLPFPPLYSYNPANGSFSQNRVPITDACQDGQGAAGTHIEHTRNARFAVDFGMRTGTPVYAPVSGDVVYAAYTAGYGLLMRIRESSEREHYLAHLSKFYVTSGRVNQGDLVALSGETGKGPAHLHYHVQKPGGGTAIQDADDVRDELPGINWIDSSDYCNQGGAIDGTAHASPLPNGGSPANNCAEFYNQGRPGVWGFDAPNCQGNVVFGSLSDGTNFNLAQNNVNDRLRSISARPNLHFWLYAHTDSESLKHCHEKDMWNLDTDNYNFTTTDMIGWDSDYDKQNVGGGELVSTGYNMVSRLRVVTEACPQNQGSRVQAYEISTGYGIGGGGDITSPETSASFIGTEGNNNWYVSPVTVVLSAYDEFDVAHTYYRINGGNITEGTSFSLDVEGIYAVEFWSEDSSGNVESTKSVPVKIDWTPPETTCEVLGSRDMLGIFRSPVDNTCSATDNLSGPDYTEYSFDNGNTWNLYGGVFTLSDNGVYEYLFRSVDIAGNVEDAKPSGVIDIKRFVILTNSLTSNSATTLQTLGVAHTNGNAGFTNNNTVHLQTLEYLGQFTQSGNVSFTIDNLVQSSQVETLPLYPLSFYRDVCTFIPGPIIDRSTSRTYNECWYVDGDITLETTGSTGNLTIISEGVIYDRSTNSHLSAWDTTNGILYYARRGYVTESGGAVYNGVIYAPYSSVSGPFTNSTLSGGIFANNLSLSAGTSLSAQQAAGFPPSTYPLPLIAVEQPVPNIIYVSSMGGGTVGGIATADEDILTYNREQGSYAMFIDGSDIGLSYTDIDAFFALPDGTFLMSFDSSISVSPLGTVYYADIVRFTPTSLGSTTAGTFEWYFDGSDVGLTTSDEDIDAIGFTPHGKLVVSTLGYVSVTGVSGNDEDLIVFTPTSLGANTAGTWAWYFDGSDVGLNESSYEDINGIWIDPVTGQIYLTTVGSFSVSGLSGDGADIFICTPSSLGSTTACTYGPGLYWDGSKNGFSGKVLDSVVVQK
;
A
#
# COMPACT_ATOMS: atom_id res chain seq x y z
N MET A 1 -20.40 -5.73 -11.75
CA MET A 1 -21.14 -5.50 -13.01
C MET A 1 -22.08 -4.34 -12.76
N VAL A 2 -21.67 -3.12 -13.13
CA VAL A 2 -22.47 -1.89 -12.97
C VAL A 2 -22.55 -1.23 -14.35
N LEU A 3 -23.78 -1.03 -14.82
CA LEU A 3 -24.14 -0.48 -16.13
C LEU A 3 -24.23 1.05 -15.99
N ILE A 4 -23.28 1.80 -16.57
CA ILE A 4 -23.38 3.26 -16.68
C ILE A 4 -23.90 3.58 -18.09
N LEU A 5 -25.16 4.04 -18.14
CA LEU A 5 -25.78 4.65 -19.32
C LEU A 5 -25.48 6.16 -19.32
N LEU A 6 -24.67 6.63 -20.28
CA LEU A 6 -24.56 8.05 -20.61
C LEU A 6 -25.17 8.28 -22.00
N PHE A 7 -26.23 9.10 -22.04
CA PHE A 7 -26.78 9.67 -23.25
C PHE A 7 -25.91 10.85 -23.71
N PHE A 8 -25.52 10.89 -25.00
CA PHE A 8 -25.08 12.10 -25.68
C PHE A 8 -26.12 12.50 -26.75
N PRO A 9 -26.47 13.79 -26.89
CA PRO A 9 -27.21 14.27 -28.04
C PRO A 9 -26.30 14.38 -29.27
N HIS A 10 -26.89 14.05 -30.42
CA HIS A 10 -26.32 14.20 -31.75
C HIS A 10 -25.78 15.62 -31.99
N ASP A 11 -24.51 15.75 -32.38
CA ASP A 11 -24.16 16.69 -33.43
C ASP A 11 -22.97 16.21 -34.27
N THR A 12 -23.18 16.22 -35.58
CA THR A 12 -22.28 15.69 -36.61
C THR A 12 -21.38 16.79 -37.17
N ASN A 13 -20.10 16.45 -37.37
CA ASN A 13 -19.05 17.15 -38.13
C ASN A 13 -17.99 17.91 -37.32
N ARG A 14 -16.90 17.21 -36.99
CA ARG A 14 -15.51 17.69 -37.16
C ARG A 14 -14.53 16.52 -36.97
N VAL A 15 -13.75 16.24 -38.02
CA VAL A 15 -12.65 15.27 -38.00
C VAL A 15 -11.38 16.00 -37.58
N GLN A 16 -10.77 15.62 -36.45
CA GLN A 16 -9.36 15.83 -36.15
C GLN A 16 -8.88 14.95 -34.97
N ALA A 17 -7.82 14.17 -35.26
CA ALA A 17 -6.86 13.47 -34.38
C ALA A 17 -7.26 13.15 -32.91
N ALA A 18 -7.49 11.87 -32.64
CA ALA A 18 -7.55 11.34 -31.27
C ALA A 18 -6.14 10.93 -30.79
N GLN A 19 -5.64 11.62 -29.77
CA GLN A 19 -4.57 11.15 -28.90
C GLN A 19 -5.00 9.84 -28.23
N THR A 20 -4.14 8.82 -28.30
CA THR A 20 -4.32 7.57 -27.57
C THR A 20 -3.97 7.81 -26.10
N ILE A 21 -4.99 7.91 -25.24
CA ILE A 21 -4.86 7.84 -23.79
C ILE A 21 -4.45 6.39 -23.45
N ARG A 22 -3.22 6.19 -22.95
CA ARG A 22 -2.77 4.91 -22.40
C ARG A 22 -3.27 4.79 -20.96
N LEU A 23 -4.09 3.78 -20.68
CA LEU A 23 -4.44 3.34 -19.33
C LEU A 23 -3.53 2.15 -18.96
N PRO A 24 -3.02 2.04 -17.72
CA PRO A 24 -2.06 1.01 -17.31
C PRO A 24 -2.72 -0.32 -16.87
N PHE A 25 -3.94 -0.64 -17.33
CA PHE A 25 -4.59 -1.90 -16.99
C PHE A 25 -4.51 -2.89 -18.17
N PRO A 26 -4.19 -4.18 -17.94
CA PRO A 26 -4.28 -5.18 -18.99
C PRO A 26 -5.76 -5.37 -19.41
N PRO A 27 -6.07 -5.50 -20.70
CA PRO A 27 -7.41 -5.92 -21.11
C PRO A 27 -7.63 -7.37 -20.67
N LEU A 28 -8.60 -7.58 -19.77
CA LEU A 28 -9.02 -8.90 -19.27
C LEU A 28 -9.63 -9.83 -20.35
N TYR A 29 -9.68 -9.39 -21.61
CA TYR A 29 -10.22 -10.12 -22.75
C TYR A 29 -9.40 -9.86 -24.02
N SER A 30 -9.06 -10.93 -24.75
CA SER A 30 -8.55 -10.84 -26.11
C SER A 30 -9.72 -10.97 -27.11
N TYR A 31 -9.73 -10.09 -28.13
CA TYR A 31 -10.75 -10.11 -29.20
C TYR A 31 -10.25 -10.94 -30.38
N ASN A 32 -11.02 -11.94 -30.80
CA ASN A 32 -10.71 -12.75 -31.97
C ASN A 32 -11.40 -12.19 -33.23
N PRO A 33 -10.65 -11.58 -34.19
CA PRO A 33 -11.24 -10.94 -35.36
C PRO A 33 -11.84 -11.92 -36.38
N ALA A 34 -11.59 -13.24 -36.26
CA ALA A 34 -12.14 -14.24 -37.15
C ALA A 34 -13.56 -14.68 -36.77
N ASN A 35 -13.99 -14.49 -35.52
CA ASN A 35 -15.29 -14.96 -35.03
C ASN A 35 -16.04 -13.99 -34.10
N GLY A 36 -15.47 -12.82 -33.79
CA GLY A 36 -16.13 -11.77 -33.01
C GLY A 36 -16.32 -12.10 -31.52
N SER A 37 -15.59 -13.08 -30.98
CA SER A 37 -15.67 -13.51 -29.59
C SER A 37 -14.57 -12.90 -28.71
N PHE A 38 -14.89 -12.70 -27.43
CA PHE A 38 -13.95 -12.26 -26.39
C PHE A 38 -13.58 -13.47 -25.52
N SER A 39 -12.28 -13.79 -25.40
CA SER A 39 -11.79 -14.86 -24.50
C SER A 39 -10.93 -14.29 -23.38
N GLN A 40 -11.11 -14.84 -22.17
CA GLN A 40 -10.34 -14.49 -20.98
C GLN A 40 -8.90 -15.02 -21.13
N ASN A 41 -7.90 -14.16 -20.90
CA ASN A 41 -6.49 -14.46 -21.18
C ASN A 41 -5.95 -15.50 -20.17
N ARG A 42 -5.50 -16.67 -20.64
CA ARG A 42 -4.99 -17.78 -19.79
C ARG A 42 -3.46 -17.82 -19.64
N VAL A 43 -2.78 -16.76 -20.10
CA VAL A 43 -1.31 -16.71 -20.14
C VAL A 43 -0.77 -16.37 -18.74
N PRO A 44 0.13 -17.17 -18.15
CA PRO A 44 0.62 -16.96 -16.78
C PRO A 44 1.62 -15.80 -16.64
N ILE A 45 1.77 -14.94 -17.65
CA ILE A 45 2.72 -13.83 -17.69
C ILE A 45 2.10 -12.62 -18.38
N THR A 46 2.52 -11.40 -18.01
CA THR A 46 1.88 -10.16 -18.45
C THR A 46 2.31 -9.63 -19.80
N ASP A 47 3.53 -9.91 -20.29
CA ASP A 47 3.99 -9.42 -21.60
C ASP A 47 5.12 -10.28 -22.18
N ALA A 48 4.81 -11.06 -23.22
CA ALA A 48 5.84 -11.58 -24.12
C ALA A 48 6.00 -10.60 -25.28
N CYS A 49 7.03 -9.73 -25.20
CA CYS A 49 7.44 -8.70 -26.16
C CYS A 49 6.58 -7.42 -26.27
N GLN A 50 7.02 -6.34 -25.60
CA GLN A 50 6.75 -4.97 -26.07
C GLN A 50 7.92 -3.98 -25.94
N ASP A 51 9.14 -4.45 -25.69
CA ASP A 51 10.32 -3.59 -25.76
C ASP A 51 11.39 -4.25 -26.64
N GLY A 52 11.78 -3.56 -27.70
CA GLY A 52 12.58 -4.08 -28.83
C GLY A 52 14.05 -4.37 -28.51
N GLN A 53 14.34 -5.19 -27.49
CA GLN A 53 15.67 -5.69 -27.14
C GLN A 53 15.55 -7.12 -26.54
N GLY A 54 15.72 -8.16 -27.38
CA GLY A 54 16.04 -9.53 -26.94
C GLY A 54 14.92 -10.58 -26.91
N ALA A 55 14.74 -11.30 -28.04
CA ALA A 55 14.26 -12.67 -28.22
C ALA A 55 13.09 -13.23 -27.35
N ALA A 56 11.84 -13.06 -27.82
CA ALA A 56 10.81 -14.07 -27.59
C ALA A 56 11.00 -15.22 -28.59
N GLY A 57 11.83 -16.21 -28.21
CA GLY A 57 11.79 -17.53 -28.82
C GLY A 57 11.04 -18.48 -27.91
N THR A 58 9.82 -18.88 -28.26
CA THR A 58 9.21 -20.09 -27.68
C THR A 58 9.99 -21.29 -28.23
N HIS A 59 10.85 -21.89 -27.42
CA HIS A 59 11.52 -23.13 -27.83
C HIS A 59 10.67 -24.32 -27.40
N ILE A 60 10.02 -24.98 -28.37
CA ILE A 60 9.39 -26.28 -28.14
C ILE A 60 10.47 -27.33 -28.42
N GLU A 61 11.15 -27.84 -27.38
CA GLU A 61 12.10 -28.94 -27.58
C GLU A 61 11.34 -30.19 -28.08
N HIS A 62 11.51 -30.53 -29.36
CA HIS A 62 11.10 -31.82 -29.91
C HIS A 62 12.22 -32.86 -29.78
N THR A 63 12.82 -33.03 -28.59
CA THR A 63 13.77 -34.14 -28.37
C THR A 63 13.02 -35.45 -28.14
N ARG A 64 13.53 -36.56 -28.70
CA ARG A 64 12.83 -37.85 -28.77
C ARG A 64 12.50 -38.53 -27.43
N ASN A 65 12.73 -37.91 -26.26
CA ASN A 65 12.53 -38.57 -24.96
C ASN A 65 11.98 -37.74 -23.78
N ALA A 66 11.50 -36.50 -23.94
CA ALA A 66 10.65 -35.85 -22.93
C ALA A 66 9.95 -34.63 -23.57
N ARG A 67 8.65 -34.71 -23.87
CA ARG A 67 7.92 -33.60 -24.52
C ARG A 67 6.53 -33.52 -23.95
N PHE A 68 6.24 -32.57 -23.04
CA PHE A 68 4.90 -32.02 -22.73
C PHE A 68 5.03 -30.75 -21.88
N ALA A 69 5.93 -29.83 -22.23
CA ALA A 69 6.15 -28.58 -21.49
C ALA A 69 6.40 -27.40 -22.44
N VAL A 70 6.10 -26.19 -21.97
CA VAL A 70 6.34 -24.92 -22.66
C VAL A 70 7.34 -24.11 -21.84
N ASP A 71 8.43 -23.74 -22.49
CA ASP A 71 9.44 -22.85 -21.92
C ASP A 71 9.23 -21.44 -22.48
N PHE A 72 8.93 -20.51 -21.57
CA PHE A 72 8.80 -19.09 -21.89
C PHE A 72 10.12 -18.39 -21.56
N GLY A 73 10.86 -17.96 -22.58
CA GLY A 73 12.07 -17.15 -22.40
C GLY A 73 11.72 -15.79 -21.78
N MET A 74 12.26 -15.51 -20.59
CA MET A 74 12.03 -14.26 -19.86
C MET A 74 13.18 -13.98 -18.88
N ARG A 75 13.35 -12.72 -18.49
CA ARG A 75 14.35 -12.34 -17.47
C ARG A 75 13.94 -12.90 -16.10
N THR A 76 14.91 -13.16 -15.24
CA THR A 76 14.65 -13.41 -13.81
C THR A 76 13.90 -12.22 -13.21
N GLY A 77 12.87 -12.48 -12.42
CA GLY A 77 12.06 -11.44 -11.78
C GLY A 77 10.81 -11.04 -12.54
N THR A 78 10.50 -11.64 -13.71
CA THR A 78 9.23 -11.40 -14.41
C THR A 78 8.06 -11.94 -13.59
N PRO A 79 6.98 -11.16 -13.37
CA PRO A 79 5.78 -11.62 -12.67
C PRO A 79 5.16 -12.88 -13.31
N VAL A 80 4.92 -13.91 -12.49
CA VAL A 80 4.25 -15.16 -12.86
C VAL A 80 2.92 -15.25 -12.12
N TYR A 81 1.85 -15.34 -12.90
CA TYR A 81 0.47 -15.36 -12.43
C TYR A 81 -0.11 -16.78 -12.48
N ALA A 82 -1.11 -17.03 -11.62
CA ALA A 82 -1.84 -18.29 -11.61
C ALA A 82 -2.54 -18.50 -12.96
N PRO A 83 -2.21 -19.55 -13.74
CA PRO A 83 -2.83 -19.79 -15.05
C PRO A 83 -4.30 -20.21 -14.92
N VAL A 84 -4.69 -20.70 -13.74
CA VAL A 84 -6.05 -21.20 -13.40
C VAL A 84 -6.35 -20.90 -11.94
N SER A 85 -7.64 -20.82 -11.58
CA SER A 85 -8.05 -20.83 -10.18
C SER A 85 -7.88 -22.25 -9.60
N GLY A 86 -7.24 -22.36 -8.45
CA GLY A 86 -6.95 -23.66 -7.84
C GLY A 86 -6.25 -23.53 -6.49
N ASP A 87 -5.90 -24.65 -5.89
CA ASP A 87 -5.18 -24.66 -4.60
C ASP A 87 -3.67 -24.80 -4.84
N VAL A 88 -2.86 -23.92 -4.24
CA VAL A 88 -1.40 -24.09 -4.21
C VAL A 88 -1.10 -25.26 -3.27
N VAL A 89 -0.77 -26.40 -3.86
CA VAL A 89 -0.55 -27.68 -3.14
C VAL A 89 0.91 -27.99 -2.90
N TYR A 90 1.81 -27.20 -3.50
CA TYR A 90 3.25 -27.32 -3.33
C TYR A 90 3.94 -26.03 -3.76
N ALA A 91 4.84 -25.51 -2.94
CA ALA A 91 5.71 -24.38 -3.26
C ALA A 91 7.04 -24.57 -2.51
N ALA A 92 8.01 -25.20 -3.15
CA ALA A 92 9.31 -25.49 -2.54
C ALA A 92 10.38 -25.73 -3.60
N TYR A 93 11.64 -25.71 -3.17
CA TYR A 93 12.77 -26.09 -4.02
C TYR A 93 12.71 -27.60 -4.34
N THR A 94 12.79 -27.93 -5.63
CA THR A 94 12.76 -29.29 -6.15
C THR A 94 13.95 -29.50 -7.09
N ALA A 95 14.74 -30.54 -6.86
CA ALA A 95 15.91 -30.84 -7.69
C ALA A 95 15.50 -31.00 -9.17
N GLY A 96 16.16 -30.28 -10.07
CA GLY A 96 15.82 -30.21 -11.50
C GLY A 96 14.91 -29.04 -11.86
N TYR A 97 13.80 -28.85 -11.13
CA TYR A 97 12.83 -27.78 -11.38
C TYR A 97 13.16 -26.44 -10.69
N GLY A 98 14.08 -26.43 -9.72
CA GLY A 98 14.31 -25.23 -8.91
C GLY A 98 13.15 -24.96 -7.95
N LEU A 99 12.89 -23.69 -7.65
CA LEU A 99 11.66 -23.30 -6.95
C LEU A 99 10.48 -23.63 -7.87
N LEU A 100 9.70 -24.61 -7.42
CA LEU A 100 8.57 -25.16 -8.13
C LEU A 100 7.29 -24.84 -7.35
N MET A 101 6.33 -24.24 -8.04
CA MET A 101 4.94 -24.14 -7.57
C MET A 101 4.06 -25.14 -8.32
N ARG A 102 3.15 -25.79 -7.59
CA ARG A 102 2.09 -26.64 -8.16
C ARG A 102 0.73 -26.12 -7.73
N ILE A 103 -0.11 -25.76 -8.71
CA ILE A 103 -1.48 -25.33 -8.50
C ILE A 103 -2.42 -26.45 -8.94
N ARG A 104 -3.21 -26.98 -8.00
CA ARG A 104 -4.21 -28.01 -8.27
C ARG A 104 -5.53 -27.38 -8.68
N GLU A 105 -5.88 -27.54 -9.94
CA GLU A 105 -7.18 -27.13 -10.48
C GLU A 105 -8.27 -28.15 -10.11
N SER A 106 -7.96 -29.45 -10.22
CA SER A 106 -8.92 -30.54 -10.00
C SER A 106 -8.22 -31.86 -9.64
N SER A 107 -8.99 -32.93 -9.41
CA SER A 107 -8.43 -34.28 -9.18
C SER A 107 -7.65 -34.84 -10.38
N GLU A 108 -7.80 -34.24 -11.56
CA GLU A 108 -7.16 -34.69 -12.79
C GLU A 108 -6.12 -33.70 -13.31
N ARG A 109 -5.99 -32.48 -12.77
CA ARG A 109 -5.10 -31.44 -13.32
C ARG A 109 -4.35 -30.66 -12.24
N GLU A 110 -3.04 -30.56 -12.45
CA GLU A 110 -2.11 -29.82 -11.61
C GLU A 110 -1.08 -29.09 -12.49
N HIS A 111 -0.95 -27.79 -12.29
CA HIS A 111 -0.15 -26.88 -13.11
C HIS A 111 1.20 -26.64 -12.42
N TYR A 112 2.29 -26.86 -13.14
CA TYR A 112 3.66 -26.75 -12.65
C TYR A 112 4.28 -25.47 -13.19
N LEU A 113 4.78 -24.63 -12.29
CA LEU A 113 5.52 -23.40 -12.59
C LEU A 113 6.92 -23.54 -11.98
N ALA A 114 7.93 -23.70 -12.82
CA ALA A 114 9.29 -24.03 -12.40
C ALA A 114 10.33 -22.97 -12.78
N HIS A 115 11.53 -23.14 -12.23
CA HIS A 115 12.66 -22.23 -12.30
C HIS A 115 12.43 -20.86 -11.64
N LEU A 116 11.41 -20.75 -10.78
CA LEU A 116 11.02 -19.49 -10.15
C LEU A 116 12.17 -18.90 -9.31
N SER A 117 12.21 -17.59 -9.14
CA SER A 117 13.18 -16.94 -8.25
C SER A 117 12.61 -16.67 -6.85
N LYS A 118 11.28 -16.49 -6.76
CA LYS A 118 10.57 -16.17 -5.51
C LYS A 118 9.11 -16.63 -5.58
N PHE A 119 8.56 -17.07 -4.45
CA PHE A 119 7.13 -17.29 -4.28
C PHE A 119 6.49 -16.08 -3.60
N TYR A 120 5.31 -15.66 -4.06
CA TYR A 120 4.43 -14.74 -3.32
C TYR A 120 3.35 -15.50 -2.56
N VAL A 121 2.97 -16.68 -3.06
CA VAL A 121 2.01 -17.59 -2.41
C VAL A 121 2.68 -18.95 -2.22
N THR A 122 2.56 -19.57 -1.04
CA THR A 122 3.16 -20.88 -0.77
C THR A 122 2.15 -21.97 -0.41
N SER A 123 0.92 -21.61 -0.04
CA SER A 123 -0.21 -22.51 0.19
C SER A 123 -1.53 -21.75 0.13
N GLY A 124 -2.65 -22.45 -0.01
CA GLY A 124 -4.00 -21.86 -0.04
C GLY A 124 -4.54 -21.68 -1.45
N ARG A 125 -5.78 -21.18 -1.54
CA ARG A 125 -6.49 -21.04 -2.81
C ARG A 125 -6.09 -19.75 -3.53
N VAL A 126 -5.84 -19.85 -4.83
CA VAL A 126 -5.54 -18.73 -5.74
C VAL A 126 -6.59 -18.67 -6.85
N ASN A 127 -6.88 -17.47 -7.34
CA ASN A 127 -7.69 -17.25 -8.52
C ASN A 127 -6.80 -17.11 -9.76
N GLN A 128 -7.33 -17.48 -10.92
CA GLN A 128 -6.68 -17.23 -12.20
C GLN A 128 -6.32 -15.75 -12.34
N GLY A 129 -5.07 -15.47 -12.67
CA GLY A 129 -4.55 -14.10 -12.80
C GLY A 129 -3.96 -13.51 -11.51
N ASP A 130 -4.01 -14.21 -10.37
CA ASP A 130 -3.32 -13.78 -9.15
C ASP A 130 -1.80 -13.87 -9.32
N LEU A 131 -1.04 -12.90 -8.81
CA LEU A 131 0.43 -12.97 -8.79
C LEU A 131 0.87 -14.05 -7.80
N VAL A 132 1.54 -15.09 -8.28
CA VAL A 132 1.90 -16.24 -7.44
C VAL A 132 3.40 -16.39 -7.24
N ALA A 133 4.22 -15.93 -8.19
CA ALA A 133 5.67 -16.07 -8.13
C ALA A 133 6.38 -15.06 -9.05
N LEU A 134 7.71 -15.06 -9.00
CA LEU A 134 8.57 -14.44 -10.00
C LEU A 134 9.33 -15.52 -10.78
N SER A 135 9.51 -15.33 -12.08
CA SER A 135 10.37 -16.18 -12.92
C SER A 135 11.81 -16.13 -12.45
N GLY A 136 12.62 -17.12 -12.84
CA GLY A 136 14.01 -17.12 -12.46
C GLY A 136 14.83 -18.14 -13.22
N GLU A 137 15.94 -18.52 -12.59
CA GLU A 137 16.93 -19.47 -13.09
C GLU A 137 17.26 -20.54 -12.04
N THR A 138 16.38 -20.74 -11.06
CA THR A 138 16.64 -21.75 -10.02
C THR A 138 16.51 -23.16 -10.59
N GLY A 139 17.33 -24.10 -10.12
CA GLY A 139 17.35 -25.46 -10.68
C GLY A 139 18.41 -25.61 -11.78
N LYS A 140 18.05 -26.17 -12.94
CA LYS A 140 19.00 -26.48 -14.02
C LYS A 140 18.58 -25.83 -15.35
N GLY A 141 19.25 -24.75 -15.76
CA GLY A 141 19.05 -24.07 -17.04
C GLY A 141 19.25 -22.54 -16.95
N PRO A 142 19.28 -21.82 -18.09
CA PRO A 142 19.24 -20.34 -18.11
C PRO A 142 17.87 -19.81 -17.67
N ALA A 143 17.76 -18.50 -17.42
CA ALA A 143 16.51 -17.87 -16.98
C ALA A 143 15.35 -18.06 -17.97
N HIS A 144 14.27 -18.72 -17.52
CA HIS A 144 13.01 -18.92 -18.24
C HIS A 144 11.92 -19.38 -17.26
N LEU A 145 10.64 -19.32 -17.67
CA LEU A 145 9.56 -20.02 -16.96
C LEU A 145 9.28 -21.35 -17.67
N HIS A 146 9.43 -22.45 -16.94
CA HIS A 146 9.01 -23.77 -17.42
C HIS A 146 7.60 -24.08 -16.92
N TYR A 147 6.68 -24.30 -17.86
CA TYR A 147 5.26 -24.54 -17.59
C TYR A 147 4.79 -25.87 -18.18
N HIS A 148 4.13 -26.70 -17.37
CA HIS A 148 3.43 -27.89 -17.86
C HIS A 148 2.29 -28.31 -16.94
N VAL A 149 1.47 -29.27 -17.38
CA VAL A 149 0.32 -29.80 -16.63
C VAL A 149 0.44 -31.31 -16.45
N GLN A 150 0.18 -31.81 -15.23
CA GLN A 150 0.19 -33.25 -14.93
C GLN A 150 -1.02 -33.68 -14.08
N LYS A 151 -1.24 -35.01 -13.94
CA LYS A 151 -2.17 -35.55 -12.94
C LYS A 151 -1.58 -35.40 -11.54
N PRO A 152 -2.38 -35.00 -10.54
CA PRO A 152 -1.98 -35.06 -9.13
C PRO A 152 -1.44 -36.46 -8.78
N GLY A 153 -0.18 -36.57 -8.37
CA GLY A 153 0.46 -37.84 -7.98
C GLY A 153 1.57 -38.36 -8.91
N GLY A 154 1.96 -37.64 -9.97
CA GLY A 154 3.19 -37.92 -10.73
C GLY A 154 3.06 -38.94 -11.86
N GLY A 155 1.97 -38.89 -12.63
CA GLY A 155 1.79 -39.67 -13.86
C GLY A 155 2.33 -38.97 -15.11
N THR A 156 2.34 -39.67 -16.26
CA THR A 156 2.59 -39.08 -17.59
C THR A 156 1.81 -37.78 -17.74
N ALA A 157 2.49 -36.70 -18.16
CA ALA A 157 1.85 -35.42 -18.43
C ALA A 157 0.62 -35.61 -19.31
N ILE A 158 -0.45 -34.92 -18.96
CA ILE A 158 -1.71 -35.00 -19.68
C ILE A 158 -1.61 -33.91 -20.75
N GLN A 159 -1.73 -34.30 -22.02
CA GLN A 159 -1.90 -33.43 -23.21
C GLN A 159 -0.66 -33.22 -24.07
N ASP A 160 -0.91 -33.31 -25.37
CA ASP A 160 -0.02 -33.03 -26.50
C ASP A 160 0.43 -31.56 -26.49
N ALA A 161 1.63 -31.24 -26.99
CA ALA A 161 2.12 -29.86 -27.04
C ALA A 161 1.23 -28.96 -27.93
N ASP A 162 0.55 -29.56 -28.92
CA ASP A 162 -0.43 -28.89 -29.76
C ASP A 162 -1.74 -28.51 -29.02
N ASP A 163 -2.10 -29.20 -27.92
CA ASP A 163 -3.30 -28.89 -27.12
C ASP A 163 -3.06 -27.73 -26.12
N VAL A 164 -1.83 -27.58 -25.59
CA VAL A 164 -1.45 -26.42 -24.74
C VAL A 164 -1.53 -25.11 -25.54
N ARG A 165 -1.30 -25.19 -26.85
CA ARG A 165 -1.46 -24.09 -27.81
C ARG A 165 -2.92 -23.62 -27.91
N ASP A 166 -3.86 -24.57 -27.90
CA ASP A 166 -5.29 -24.33 -28.04
C ASP A 166 -5.95 -23.90 -26.70
N GLU A 167 -5.34 -24.26 -25.55
CA GLU A 167 -5.75 -23.76 -24.22
C GLU A 167 -5.22 -22.33 -23.90
N LEU A 168 -4.29 -21.76 -24.70
CA LEU A 168 -3.76 -20.39 -24.58
C LEU A 168 -4.14 -19.47 -25.77
N PRO A 169 -5.44 -19.18 -26.01
CA PRO A 169 -5.86 -18.33 -27.13
C PRO A 169 -5.42 -16.87 -26.95
N GLY A 170 -4.63 -16.34 -27.88
CA GLY A 170 -4.21 -14.93 -27.92
C GLY A 170 -2.72 -14.67 -28.22
N ILE A 171 -1.88 -15.71 -28.23
CA ILE A 171 -0.46 -15.60 -28.58
C ILE A 171 -0.26 -15.83 -30.09
N ASN A 172 0.50 -14.94 -30.75
CA ASN A 172 0.99 -15.19 -32.11
C ASN A 172 2.13 -16.22 -32.03
N TRP A 173 1.83 -17.47 -32.38
CA TRP A 173 2.82 -18.55 -32.41
C TRP A 173 3.71 -18.39 -33.64
N ILE A 174 4.96 -17.96 -33.46
CA ILE A 174 5.96 -17.93 -34.53
C ILE A 174 6.71 -19.27 -34.48
N ASP A 175 6.56 -20.08 -35.54
CA ASP A 175 7.34 -21.31 -35.71
C ASP A 175 8.83 -20.96 -35.88
N SER A 176 9.68 -21.77 -35.26
CA SER A 176 11.14 -21.64 -35.16
C SER A 176 11.90 -21.65 -36.49
N SER A 177 11.23 -21.60 -37.65
CA SER A 177 11.86 -21.54 -38.96
C SER A 177 12.10 -20.13 -39.51
N ASP A 178 11.49 -19.08 -38.94
CA ASP A 178 11.62 -17.71 -39.46
C ASP A 178 11.83 -16.70 -38.32
N TYR A 179 13.07 -16.50 -37.87
CA TYR A 179 13.68 -15.19 -37.51
C TYR A 179 15.10 -15.37 -36.90
N CYS A 180 16.13 -15.32 -37.75
CA CYS A 180 17.47 -14.85 -37.42
C CYS A 180 18.21 -14.49 -38.72
N ASN A 181 17.83 -13.35 -39.29
CA ASN A 181 18.62 -12.63 -40.27
C ASN A 181 18.26 -11.15 -40.14
N GLN A 182 18.58 -10.54 -38.99
CA GLN A 182 19.06 -9.15 -38.83
C GLN A 182 19.69 -9.04 -37.44
N GLY A 183 20.95 -8.63 -37.41
CA GLY A 183 21.85 -8.77 -36.25
C GLY A 183 21.71 -7.68 -35.19
N GLY A 184 22.13 -8.04 -33.98
CA GLY A 184 22.34 -7.15 -32.83
C GLY A 184 22.68 -7.99 -31.61
N ALA A 185 23.97 -8.01 -31.23
CA ALA A 185 24.49 -8.71 -30.07
C ALA A 185 24.24 -7.91 -28.79
N ILE A 186 23.82 -8.56 -27.69
CA ILE A 186 23.97 -8.05 -26.33
C ILE A 186 24.48 -9.17 -25.40
N ASP A 187 25.44 -8.75 -24.60
CA ASP A 187 26.32 -9.39 -23.63
C ASP A 187 25.59 -10.05 -22.45
N GLY A 188 26.13 -11.19 -21.99
CA GLY A 188 25.54 -12.02 -20.94
C GLY A 188 26.54 -12.27 -19.81
N THR A 189 26.22 -11.75 -18.62
CA THR A 189 26.86 -12.16 -17.35
C THR A 189 25.79 -12.74 -16.43
N ALA A 190 25.77 -14.08 -16.32
CA ALA A 190 24.98 -14.82 -15.33
C ALA A 190 25.91 -15.40 -14.26
N HIS A 191 25.62 -15.10 -12.99
CA HIS A 191 26.32 -15.61 -11.81
C HIS A 191 25.66 -16.91 -11.30
N ALA A 192 26.35 -18.05 -11.36
CA ALA A 192 25.94 -19.28 -10.69
C ALA A 192 26.56 -19.40 -9.27
N SER A 193 25.73 -19.76 -8.29
CA SER A 193 26.10 -20.02 -6.87
C SER A 193 26.38 -21.52 -6.58
N PRO A 194 27.13 -21.88 -5.51
CA PRO A 194 27.65 -23.24 -5.27
C PRO A 194 26.83 -24.09 -4.25
N LEU A 195 26.91 -25.42 -4.35
CA LEU A 195 26.42 -26.38 -3.33
C LEU A 195 27.56 -26.99 -2.49
N PRO A 196 27.28 -27.48 -1.25
CA PRO A 196 28.25 -27.50 -0.15
C PRO A 196 28.82 -28.88 0.25
N ASN A 197 29.92 -28.79 1.01
CA ASN A 197 30.55 -29.73 1.94
C ASN A 197 31.66 -30.69 1.45
N GLY A 198 32.91 -30.30 1.77
CA GLY A 198 33.77 -31.09 2.66
C GLY A 198 35.03 -31.76 2.08
N GLY A 199 36.13 -31.00 1.94
CA GLY A 199 37.49 -31.56 1.78
C GLY A 199 38.52 -30.54 1.27
N SER A 200 39.49 -30.16 2.10
CA SER A 200 40.59 -29.22 1.80
C SER A 200 41.78 -29.93 1.11
N PRO A 201 42.81 -29.22 0.60
CA PRO A 201 42.81 -28.36 -0.59
C PRO A 201 43.81 -28.91 -1.62
N ALA A 202 43.39 -29.24 -2.84
CA ALA A 202 44.34 -29.61 -3.89
C ALA A 202 43.78 -29.33 -5.29
N ASN A 203 44.53 -28.52 -6.02
CA ASN A 203 44.54 -28.34 -7.47
C ASN A 203 44.02 -29.59 -8.21
N ASN A 204 42.94 -29.46 -9.00
CA ASN A 204 42.59 -30.39 -10.06
C ASN A 204 41.58 -29.75 -11.02
N CYS A 205 42.05 -29.38 -12.22
CA CYS A 205 41.21 -29.27 -13.41
C CYS A 205 40.78 -30.70 -13.80
N ALA A 206 39.48 -30.97 -13.87
CA ALA A 206 38.95 -32.27 -14.25
C ALA A 206 38.36 -32.22 -15.67
N GLU A 207 38.88 -33.08 -16.54
CA GLU A 207 38.42 -33.36 -17.91
C GLU A 207 37.15 -34.23 -17.92
N PHE A 208 36.25 -34.02 -18.89
CA PHE A 208 35.36 -35.07 -19.42
C PHE A 208 35.11 -34.88 -20.93
N TYR A 209 35.34 -35.96 -21.69
CA TYR A 209 35.15 -36.09 -23.14
C TYR A 209 33.67 -36.10 -23.54
N ASN A 210 33.33 -35.44 -24.66
CA ASN A 210 32.12 -35.75 -25.43
C ASN A 210 32.50 -36.09 -26.88
N GLN A 211 32.06 -37.25 -27.36
CA GLN A 211 32.23 -37.65 -28.75
C GLN A 211 31.13 -37.03 -29.62
N GLY A 212 31.53 -36.16 -30.55
CA GLY A 212 30.81 -35.99 -31.82
C GLY A 212 30.22 -34.60 -32.12
N ARG A 213 31.01 -33.84 -32.92
CA ARG A 213 30.66 -32.70 -33.81
C ARG A 213 30.87 -31.27 -33.27
N PRO A 214 31.34 -30.34 -34.13
CA PRO A 214 32.37 -29.38 -33.76
C PRO A 214 31.88 -27.92 -33.70
N GLY A 215 32.21 -27.23 -32.61
CA GLY A 215 32.06 -25.78 -32.45
C GLY A 215 32.68 -25.36 -31.11
N VAL A 216 33.88 -24.77 -31.17
CA VAL A 216 34.66 -24.36 -29.99
C VAL A 216 34.20 -22.98 -29.54
N TRP A 217 33.85 -22.88 -28.25
CA TRP A 217 33.71 -21.64 -27.48
C TRP A 217 35.06 -21.33 -26.81
N GLY A 218 35.56 -20.11 -26.94
CA GLY A 218 36.67 -19.61 -26.13
C GLY A 218 36.16 -19.10 -24.79
N PHE A 219 36.86 -19.45 -23.70
CA PHE A 219 36.64 -18.90 -22.36
C PHE A 219 37.46 -17.62 -22.17
N ASP A 220 36.89 -16.67 -21.44
CA ASP A 220 37.65 -15.66 -20.70
C ASP A 220 37.23 -15.75 -19.23
N ALA A 221 38.18 -16.10 -18.35
CA ALA A 221 38.03 -16.01 -16.91
C ALA A 221 39.38 -15.52 -16.33
N PRO A 222 39.42 -14.37 -15.65
CA PRO A 222 40.65 -13.85 -15.07
C PRO A 222 40.98 -14.65 -13.80
N ASN A 223 42.19 -15.22 -13.75
CA ASN A 223 42.88 -15.84 -12.61
C ASN A 223 42.96 -17.38 -12.56
N CYS A 224 43.64 -17.98 -13.54
CA CYS A 224 44.40 -19.23 -13.33
C CYS A 224 45.77 -19.12 -14.00
N GLN A 225 46.85 -19.10 -13.21
CA GLN A 225 48.23 -19.22 -13.69
C GLN A 225 48.63 -20.71 -13.71
N GLY A 226 48.90 -21.29 -14.88
CA GLY A 226 49.49 -22.62 -15.00
C GLY A 226 49.52 -23.17 -16.45
N ASN A 227 50.70 -23.55 -16.93
CA ASN A 227 50.95 -24.13 -18.26
C ASN A 227 50.44 -25.59 -18.38
N VAL A 228 49.86 -25.98 -19.52
CA VAL A 228 49.61 -27.39 -19.91
C VAL A 228 50.01 -27.60 -21.37
N VAL A 229 50.78 -28.67 -21.63
CA VAL A 229 51.33 -29.12 -22.92
C VAL A 229 50.42 -30.18 -23.54
N PHE A 230 50.16 -30.14 -24.85
CA PHE A 230 49.41 -31.19 -25.58
C PHE A 230 50.36 -32.16 -26.33
N GLY A 231 50.05 -33.46 -26.29
CA GLY A 231 50.69 -34.52 -27.06
C GLY A 231 49.75 -35.08 -28.15
N SER A 232 50.33 -35.50 -29.28
CA SER A 232 49.64 -36.02 -30.47
C SER A 232 49.07 -37.45 -30.33
N LEU A 233 47.94 -37.72 -31.00
CA LEU A 233 47.55 -39.03 -31.53
C LEU A 233 47.12 -38.77 -32.99
N SER A 234 47.70 -39.29 -34.09
CA SER A 234 48.29 -40.57 -34.48
C SER A 234 47.32 -41.65 -34.98
N ASP A 235 46.49 -41.35 -35.98
CA ASP A 235 46.02 -42.35 -36.96
C ASP A 235 45.15 -41.74 -38.07
N GLY A 236 45.69 -41.75 -39.30
CA GLY A 236 45.00 -41.27 -40.48
C GLY A 236 43.85 -42.18 -40.93
N THR A 237 42.71 -41.57 -41.25
CA THR A 237 41.81 -42.03 -42.31
C THR A 237 41.20 -40.82 -43.04
N ASN A 238 41.37 -40.77 -44.36
CA ASN A 238 40.83 -39.76 -45.27
C ASN A 238 39.44 -40.18 -45.78
N PHE A 239 38.50 -39.24 -45.95
CA PHE A 239 37.30 -39.44 -46.78
C PHE A 239 36.98 -38.18 -47.62
N ASN A 240 36.98 -38.35 -48.94
CA ASN A 240 36.74 -37.35 -49.98
C ASN A 240 35.24 -37.09 -50.21
N LEU A 241 34.86 -35.85 -50.51
CA LEU A 241 33.59 -35.49 -51.16
C LEU A 241 33.90 -34.79 -52.49
N ALA A 242 33.60 -35.48 -53.59
CA ALA A 242 33.71 -34.94 -54.94
C ALA A 242 32.38 -34.35 -55.43
N GLN A 243 32.50 -33.13 -55.96
CA GLN A 243 31.86 -32.59 -57.17
C GLN A 243 30.32 -32.45 -57.31
N ASN A 244 29.99 -31.24 -57.76
CA ASN A 244 29.02 -30.82 -58.79
C ASN A 244 27.89 -29.90 -58.26
N ASN A 245 27.96 -28.60 -58.58
CA ASN A 245 27.29 -27.94 -59.74
C ASN A 245 25.77 -27.83 -59.50
N VAL A 246 25.04 -26.72 -59.69
CA VAL A 246 25.21 -25.48 -60.48
C VAL A 246 23.90 -24.67 -60.27
N ASN A 247 23.97 -23.33 -60.29
CA ASN A 247 22.88 -22.33 -60.48
C ASN A 247 21.79 -22.26 -59.38
N ASP A 248 21.32 -21.11 -58.88
CA ASP A 248 21.10 -19.81 -59.53
C ASP A 248 20.78 -18.73 -58.45
N ARG A 249 21.30 -17.50 -58.66
CA ARG A 249 20.83 -16.16 -58.18
C ARG A 249 21.09 -15.69 -56.74
N LEU A 250 22.32 -15.20 -56.53
CA LEU A 250 22.64 -14.05 -55.67
C LEU A 250 22.22 -12.72 -56.35
N ARG A 251 21.49 -11.85 -55.64
CA ARG A 251 21.44 -10.41 -55.92
C ARG A 251 21.77 -9.63 -54.64
N SER A 252 22.86 -8.87 -54.73
CA SER A 252 23.28 -7.70 -53.94
C SER A 252 23.14 -7.75 -52.41
N ILE A 253 24.27 -7.91 -51.73
CA ILE A 253 24.52 -7.21 -50.45
C ILE A 253 25.70 -6.28 -50.68
N SER A 254 25.43 -4.99 -50.48
CA SER A 254 26.39 -3.90 -50.52
C SER A 254 27.36 -4.00 -49.35
N ALA A 255 28.61 -3.63 -49.60
CA ALA A 255 29.72 -3.62 -48.68
C ALA A 255 29.40 -2.90 -47.35
N ARG A 256 29.93 -3.46 -46.25
CA ARG A 256 30.41 -2.66 -45.11
C ARG A 256 31.88 -3.03 -44.83
N PRO A 257 32.77 -2.04 -44.66
CA PRO A 257 34.18 -2.24 -44.37
C PRO A 257 34.40 -2.56 -42.87
N ASN A 258 35.56 -3.16 -42.57
CA ASN A 258 36.16 -3.41 -41.24
C ASN A 258 35.75 -4.71 -40.50
N LEU A 259 36.20 -5.85 -41.01
CA LEU A 259 36.39 -7.06 -40.19
C LEU A 259 37.89 -7.39 -40.11
N HIS A 260 38.49 -7.26 -38.93
CA HIS A 260 39.86 -7.70 -38.65
C HIS A 260 39.81 -9.11 -38.06
N PHE A 261 40.61 -10.05 -38.59
CA PHE A 261 40.80 -11.38 -38.02
C PHE A 261 42.18 -11.46 -37.35
N TRP A 262 42.22 -11.87 -36.08
CA TRP A 262 43.47 -12.28 -35.43
C TRP A 262 43.58 -13.81 -35.49
N LEU A 263 44.70 -14.30 -36.03
CA LEU A 263 45.09 -15.71 -35.98
C LEU A 263 46.33 -15.83 -35.10
N TYR A 264 46.15 -16.28 -33.85
CA TYR A 264 47.26 -16.70 -33.02
C TYR A 264 47.48 -18.21 -33.17
N ALA A 265 48.60 -18.59 -33.79
CA ALA A 265 49.11 -19.95 -33.78
C ALA A 265 50.15 -20.08 -32.66
N HIS A 266 49.84 -20.84 -31.61
CA HIS A 266 50.85 -21.27 -30.65
C HIS A 266 51.64 -22.43 -31.27
N THR A 267 52.96 -22.26 -31.36
CA THR A 267 53.91 -23.33 -31.69
C THR A 267 54.49 -23.86 -30.39
N ASP A 268 54.41 -25.17 -30.19
CA ASP A 268 54.94 -25.84 -29.01
C ASP A 268 56.46 -25.85 -29.05
N SER A 269 57.08 -25.30 -28.00
CA SER A 269 58.52 -25.19 -27.86
C SER A 269 59.12 -26.43 -27.17
N GLU A 270 59.39 -27.49 -27.93
CA GLU A 270 60.35 -28.53 -27.50
C GLU A 270 61.26 -28.95 -28.64
N SER A 271 62.19 -28.07 -29.05
CA SER A 271 63.50 -28.48 -29.61
C SER A 271 64.34 -27.28 -30.06
N LEU A 272 64.82 -26.43 -29.14
CA LEU A 272 65.95 -25.54 -29.45
C LEU A 272 66.96 -25.53 -28.29
N LYS A 273 67.76 -26.61 -28.25
CA LYS A 273 69.12 -26.58 -27.70
C LYS A 273 70.07 -26.38 -28.87
N HIS A 274 70.97 -25.42 -28.70
CA HIS A 274 72.21 -25.19 -29.46
C HIS A 274 72.08 -24.54 -30.83
N CYS A 275 72.60 -23.31 -30.86
CA CYS A 275 72.98 -22.55 -32.04
C CYS A 275 74.11 -23.22 -32.83
N HIS A 276 74.15 -23.03 -34.15
CA HIS A 276 75.37 -22.67 -34.90
C HIS A 276 75.04 -22.37 -36.39
N GLU A 277 75.60 -21.27 -36.89
CA GLU A 277 75.57 -20.83 -38.30
C GLU A 277 76.17 -21.84 -39.28
N LYS A 278 75.62 -21.91 -40.51
CA LYS A 278 76.39 -21.87 -41.79
C LYS A 278 75.50 -22.01 -43.04
N ASP A 279 75.93 -21.29 -44.09
CA ASP A 279 75.67 -21.46 -45.54
C ASP A 279 74.25 -21.14 -46.04
N MET A 280 74.00 -19.98 -46.65
CA MET A 280 74.21 -19.62 -48.07
C MET A 280 73.69 -20.62 -49.12
N TRP A 281 72.82 -20.08 -49.99
CA TRP A 281 72.70 -20.28 -51.44
C TRP A 281 71.83 -21.42 -52.00
N ASN A 282 71.14 -21.03 -53.08
CA ASN A 282 70.77 -21.82 -54.24
C ASN A 282 69.64 -22.85 -54.00
N LEU A 283 68.64 -23.01 -54.84
CA LEU A 283 68.52 -22.75 -56.25
C LEU A 283 67.09 -23.16 -56.66
N ASP A 284 66.69 -22.70 -57.84
CA ASP A 284 65.89 -23.43 -58.82
C ASP A 284 64.51 -23.96 -58.40
N THR A 285 63.55 -23.07 -58.62
CA THR A 285 62.59 -23.24 -59.72
C THR A 285 62.93 -24.37 -60.70
N ASP A 286 62.00 -25.29 -60.93
CA ASP A 286 61.55 -25.55 -62.30
C ASP A 286 60.34 -26.48 -62.38
N ASN A 287 59.51 -26.16 -63.38
CA ASN A 287 58.47 -26.97 -64.03
C ASN A 287 57.05 -26.91 -63.43
N TYR A 288 56.35 -25.79 -63.66
CA TYR A 288 55.23 -25.72 -64.62
C TYR A 288 54.84 -24.25 -64.90
N ASN A 289 54.69 -23.95 -66.20
CA ASN A 289 54.45 -22.65 -66.84
C ASN A 289 53.20 -21.89 -66.36
N PHE A 290 53.23 -20.54 -66.31
CA PHE A 290 52.71 -19.67 -67.39
C PHE A 290 53.06 -18.19 -67.14
N THR A 291 53.40 -17.53 -68.24
CA THR A 291 54.10 -16.25 -68.46
C THR A 291 53.46 -14.98 -67.87
N THR A 292 54.28 -14.10 -67.28
CA THR A 292 54.09 -12.63 -67.34
C THR A 292 55.36 -12.00 -67.89
N THR A 293 55.39 -11.86 -69.22
CA THR A 293 56.37 -11.04 -69.93
C THR A 293 55.65 -9.78 -70.37
N ASP A 294 56.00 -8.71 -69.67
CA ASP A 294 56.29 -7.37 -70.18
C ASP A 294 55.25 -6.59 -71.01
N MET A 295 55.00 -5.40 -70.45
CA MET A 295 54.90 -4.13 -71.17
C MET A 295 53.63 -3.90 -72.00
N ILE A 296 52.88 -2.87 -71.61
CA ILE A 296 52.82 -1.73 -72.52
C ILE A 296 53.23 -0.51 -71.70
N GLY A 297 54.30 0.16 -72.12
CA GLY A 297 54.66 1.46 -71.57
C GLY A 297 53.49 2.43 -71.71
N TRP A 298 53.44 3.43 -70.85
CA TRP A 298 53.03 4.72 -71.38
C TRP A 298 54.24 5.26 -72.13
N ASP A 299 54.24 5.06 -73.44
CA ASP A 299 54.85 6.03 -74.34
C ASP A 299 53.74 6.64 -75.21
N SER A 300 53.96 7.93 -75.40
CA SER A 300 53.25 9.00 -76.06
C SER A 300 52.56 8.71 -77.40
N ASP A 301 51.61 9.62 -77.68
CA ASP A 301 50.99 9.93 -78.97
C ASP A 301 50.02 8.89 -79.57
N TYR A 302 48.76 9.28 -79.78
CA TYR A 302 48.24 9.65 -81.11
C TYR A 302 46.69 9.69 -81.13
N ASP A 303 46.17 10.90 -81.37
CA ASP A 303 45.04 11.24 -82.24
C ASP A 303 44.06 10.12 -82.67
N LYS A 304 42.77 10.25 -82.32
CA LYS A 304 41.65 10.46 -83.29
C LYS A 304 40.25 10.31 -82.70
N GLN A 305 39.49 11.39 -82.90
CA GLN A 305 38.13 11.45 -83.46
C GLN A 305 36.93 10.83 -82.71
N ASN A 306 36.04 11.75 -82.30
CA ASN A 306 34.59 11.78 -82.59
C ASN A 306 33.89 10.44 -82.83
N VAL A 307 33.03 10.01 -81.89
CA VAL A 307 31.59 9.77 -82.16
C VAL A 307 30.83 9.87 -80.82
N GLY A 308 29.66 10.51 -80.83
CA GLY A 308 28.88 10.80 -79.63
C GLY A 308 27.95 9.66 -79.15
N GLY A 309 27.34 9.92 -77.98
CA GLY A 309 26.09 9.31 -77.51
C GLY A 309 26.23 7.89 -76.95
N GLY A 310 26.06 7.74 -75.63
CA GLY A 310 25.88 6.43 -75.01
C GLY A 310 26.30 6.38 -73.55
N GLU A 311 25.34 6.62 -72.67
CA GLU A 311 25.42 6.40 -71.23
C GLU A 311 25.56 4.89 -70.90
N LEU A 312 26.50 4.54 -70.03
CA LEU A 312 26.36 3.53 -68.95
C LEU A 312 27.70 3.37 -68.20
N VAL A 313 27.68 3.79 -66.93
CA VAL A 313 28.77 3.75 -65.96
C VAL A 313 28.80 2.34 -65.34
N SER A 314 29.94 1.66 -65.39
CA SER A 314 30.27 0.60 -64.43
C SER A 314 31.74 0.68 -64.03
N THR A 315 31.95 0.96 -62.76
CA THR A 315 33.23 0.95 -62.05
C THR A 315 33.72 -0.49 -61.85
N GLY A 316 34.98 -0.75 -62.21
CA GLY A 316 35.68 -2.00 -61.90
C GLY A 316 37.12 -1.71 -61.51
N TYR A 317 37.42 -1.73 -60.22
CA TYR A 317 38.79 -1.77 -59.69
C TYR A 317 39.19 -3.24 -59.47
N ASN A 318 40.32 -3.63 -60.08
CA ASN A 318 41.03 -4.89 -59.85
C ASN A 318 42.07 -4.70 -58.73
N MET A 319 42.19 -5.65 -57.79
CA MET A 319 43.32 -5.72 -56.86
C MET A 319 44.18 -6.96 -57.15
N VAL A 320 45.49 -6.76 -57.29
CA VAL A 320 46.54 -7.80 -57.33
C VAL A 320 47.48 -7.54 -56.16
N SER A 321 47.66 -8.50 -55.26
CA SER A 321 48.65 -8.44 -54.18
C SER A 321 49.93 -9.21 -54.55
N ARG A 322 51.11 -8.57 -54.36
CA ARG A 322 52.43 -9.23 -54.39
C ARG A 322 53.08 -9.10 -53.01
N LEU A 323 53.39 -10.25 -52.42
CA LEU A 323 54.22 -10.42 -51.22
C LEU A 323 55.70 -10.18 -51.59
N ARG A 324 56.39 -9.29 -50.86
CA ARG A 324 57.85 -9.15 -50.93
C ARG A 324 58.44 -9.45 -49.55
N VAL A 325 59.25 -10.51 -49.49
CA VAL A 325 60.05 -10.88 -48.32
C VAL A 325 61.36 -10.10 -48.35
N VAL A 326 61.70 -9.41 -47.26
CA VAL A 326 63.04 -8.85 -47.02
C VAL A 326 63.61 -9.56 -45.81
N THR A 327 64.71 -10.28 -45.99
CA THR A 327 65.52 -10.87 -44.92
C THR A 327 66.59 -9.87 -44.49
N GLU A 328 66.62 -9.50 -43.21
CA GLU A 328 67.82 -8.91 -42.59
C GLU A 328 68.44 -9.93 -41.63
N ALA A 329 69.74 -10.14 -41.79
CA ALA A 329 70.55 -10.97 -40.91
C ALA A 329 70.97 -10.15 -39.68
N CYS A 330 70.84 -10.73 -38.48
CA CYS A 330 71.49 -10.22 -37.28
C CYS A 330 72.32 -11.33 -36.59
N PRO A 331 73.46 -10.99 -35.96
CA PRO A 331 74.51 -11.94 -35.59
C PRO A 331 74.18 -12.77 -34.35
N GLN A 332 74.54 -14.05 -34.45
CA GLN A 332 74.77 -15.08 -33.42
C GLN A 332 74.08 -14.97 -32.03
N ASN A 333 73.16 -15.92 -31.84
CA ASN A 333 73.01 -16.75 -30.63
C ASN A 333 72.25 -16.22 -29.42
N GLN A 334 71.23 -15.37 -29.59
CA GLN A 334 70.00 -15.43 -28.79
C GLN A 334 68.83 -14.98 -29.66
N GLY A 335 67.70 -15.70 -29.61
CA GLY A 335 66.56 -15.50 -30.50
C GLY A 335 66.00 -14.08 -30.44
N SER A 336 66.24 -13.31 -31.49
CA SER A 336 65.59 -12.03 -31.72
C SER A 336 64.16 -12.26 -32.20
N ARG A 337 63.20 -11.71 -31.46
CA ARG A 337 61.81 -11.51 -31.88
C ARG A 337 61.81 -10.53 -33.06
N VAL A 338 61.15 -10.89 -34.16
CA VAL A 338 60.75 -9.92 -35.19
C VAL A 338 59.29 -9.55 -34.93
N GLN A 339 59.10 -8.25 -34.75
CA GLN A 339 57.82 -7.54 -34.73
C GLN A 339 57.05 -7.82 -36.02
N ALA A 340 55.76 -8.12 -35.92
CA ALA A 340 54.89 -8.14 -37.08
C ALA A 340 54.82 -6.74 -37.69
N TYR A 341 55.17 -6.62 -38.97
CA TYR A 341 54.87 -5.46 -39.79
C TYR A 341 53.58 -5.74 -40.56
N GLU A 342 52.67 -4.77 -40.51
CA GLU A 342 51.45 -4.74 -41.30
C GLU A 342 51.77 -4.60 -42.79
N ILE A 343 51.09 -5.38 -43.63
CA ILE A 343 50.92 -5.04 -45.04
C ILE A 343 49.74 -4.07 -45.09
N SER A 344 50.05 -2.77 -44.96
CA SER A 344 49.17 -1.69 -45.35
C SER A 344 49.04 -1.66 -46.88
N THR A 345 47.81 -1.68 -47.38
CA THR A 345 47.52 -1.25 -48.76
C THR A 345 47.64 0.27 -48.83
N GLY A 346 48.87 0.76 -48.93
CA GLY A 346 49.14 2.18 -49.20
C GLY A 346 48.86 2.51 -50.67
N TYR A 347 47.67 3.02 -50.96
CA TYR A 347 47.45 3.83 -52.15
C TYR A 347 48.15 5.17 -51.94
N GLY A 348 49.40 5.27 -52.35
CA GLY A 348 50.13 6.53 -52.42
C GLY A 348 49.69 7.33 -53.64
N ILE A 349 48.64 8.14 -53.51
CA ILE A 349 48.48 9.34 -54.34
C ILE A 349 48.58 10.54 -53.42
N GLY A 350 49.52 11.45 -53.75
CA GLY A 350 49.75 12.67 -53.01
C GLY A 350 48.49 13.52 -52.85
N GLY A 351 48.33 14.07 -51.65
CA GLY A 351 47.21 14.96 -51.28
C GLY A 351 46.16 14.31 -50.38
N GLY A 352 46.51 13.32 -49.55
CA GLY A 352 45.58 12.72 -48.60
C GLY A 352 45.17 13.72 -47.52
N GLY A 353 44.01 14.35 -47.69
CA GLY A 353 43.31 14.98 -46.58
C GLY A 353 42.95 13.92 -45.54
N ASP A 354 42.79 14.36 -44.30
CA ASP A 354 42.25 13.52 -43.22
C ASP A 354 40.92 12.90 -43.67
N ILE A 355 40.76 11.59 -43.43
CA ILE A 355 39.58 10.80 -43.80
C ILE A 355 38.99 10.06 -42.60
N THR A 356 39.58 10.20 -41.41
CA THR A 356 39.08 9.58 -40.18
C THR A 356 38.14 10.55 -39.50
N SER A 357 37.03 10.05 -38.95
CA SER A 357 36.13 10.89 -38.15
C SER A 357 36.56 10.84 -36.69
N PRO A 358 36.39 11.92 -35.92
CA PRO A 358 36.64 11.91 -34.48
C PRO A 358 35.83 10.85 -33.74
N GLU A 359 36.29 10.44 -32.56
CA GLU A 359 35.52 9.58 -31.64
C GLU A 359 35.22 10.33 -30.34
N THR A 360 33.94 10.58 -30.07
CA THR A 360 33.51 11.22 -28.81
C THR A 360 33.08 10.19 -27.77
N SER A 361 33.48 10.40 -26.51
CA SER A 361 33.02 9.69 -25.32
C SER A 361 32.30 10.65 -24.37
N ALA A 362 31.32 10.15 -23.62
CA ALA A 362 30.59 10.92 -22.61
C ALA A 362 30.88 10.36 -21.21
N SER A 363 31.02 11.26 -20.24
CA SER A 363 31.09 10.95 -18.81
C SER A 363 30.03 11.76 -18.06
N PHE A 364 29.49 11.16 -17.00
CA PHE A 364 28.37 11.71 -16.24
C PHE A 364 28.81 11.91 -14.80
N ILE A 365 28.58 13.11 -14.26
CA ILE A 365 28.97 13.49 -12.90
C ILE A 365 27.68 13.84 -12.14
N GLY A 366 27.28 12.97 -11.21
CA GLY A 366 26.12 13.13 -10.34
C GLY A 366 26.12 12.05 -9.25
N THR A 367 25.18 12.12 -8.32
CA THR A 367 24.95 11.08 -7.32
C THR A 367 24.15 9.95 -7.96
N GLU A 368 24.77 8.79 -8.12
CA GLU A 368 24.09 7.58 -8.62
C GLU A 368 23.08 7.08 -7.57
N GLY A 369 21.87 6.83 -8.03
CA GLY A 369 20.86 6.05 -7.33
C GLY A 369 20.87 4.59 -7.78
N ASN A 370 19.73 3.93 -7.63
CA ASN A 370 19.52 2.54 -8.04
C ASN A 370 19.10 2.44 -9.51
N ASN A 371 19.24 1.25 -10.11
CA ASN A 371 18.70 0.92 -11.43
C ASN A 371 19.08 1.90 -12.56
N ASN A 372 20.32 2.43 -12.53
CA ASN A 372 20.85 3.43 -13.46
C ASN A 372 20.08 4.76 -13.46
N TRP A 373 19.58 5.19 -12.30
CA TRP A 373 19.04 6.53 -12.06
C TRP A 373 20.08 7.40 -11.34
N TYR A 374 19.93 8.71 -11.47
CA TYR A 374 20.65 9.69 -10.66
C TYR A 374 19.67 10.38 -9.72
N VAL A 375 20.07 10.52 -8.45
CA VAL A 375 19.30 11.20 -7.38
C VAL A 375 19.84 12.63 -7.14
N SER A 376 20.46 13.21 -8.16
CA SER A 376 20.93 14.59 -8.17
C SER A 376 21.00 15.13 -9.60
N PRO A 377 21.20 16.45 -9.79
CA PRO A 377 21.59 16.99 -11.08
C PRO A 377 22.82 16.28 -11.65
N VAL A 378 22.85 16.13 -12.98
CA VAL A 378 23.93 15.45 -13.71
C VAL A 378 24.67 16.42 -14.60
N THR A 379 25.98 16.54 -14.44
CA THR A 379 26.85 17.23 -15.41
C THR A 379 27.38 16.22 -16.42
N VAL A 380 27.13 16.46 -17.70
CA VAL A 380 27.65 15.67 -18.82
C VAL A 380 28.95 16.33 -19.30
N VAL A 381 30.01 15.54 -19.44
CA VAL A 381 31.30 15.98 -20.01
C VAL A 381 31.63 15.10 -21.20
N LEU A 382 31.83 15.73 -22.36
CA LEU A 382 32.16 15.10 -23.63
C LEU A 382 33.66 15.26 -23.91
N SER A 383 34.31 14.17 -24.28
CA SER A 383 35.72 14.14 -24.68
C SER A 383 35.84 13.49 -26.05
N ALA A 384 36.27 14.28 -27.03
CA ALA A 384 36.49 13.83 -28.40
C ALA A 384 37.99 13.67 -28.69
N TYR A 385 38.32 12.65 -29.47
CA TYR A 385 39.68 12.37 -29.91
C TYR A 385 39.71 12.05 -31.40
N ASP A 386 40.69 12.60 -32.11
CA ASP A 386 41.04 12.24 -33.47
C ASP A 386 42.58 12.24 -33.60
N GLU A 387 43.14 11.45 -34.52
CA GLU A 387 44.59 11.34 -34.72
C GLU A 387 45.20 12.65 -35.24
N PHE A 388 44.41 13.45 -35.97
CA PHE A 388 44.83 14.72 -36.54
C PHE A 388 44.28 15.92 -35.75
N ASP A 389 42.97 16.07 -35.68
CA ASP A 389 42.32 17.24 -35.06
C ASP A 389 40.83 17.02 -34.76
N VAL A 390 40.30 17.71 -33.75
CA VAL A 390 38.85 17.82 -33.52
C VAL A 390 38.47 19.29 -33.60
N ALA A 391 37.63 19.65 -34.58
CA ALA A 391 37.24 21.03 -34.80
C ALA A 391 36.06 21.43 -33.90
N HIS A 392 35.00 20.62 -33.88
CA HIS A 392 33.77 20.93 -33.15
C HIS A 392 33.19 19.68 -32.50
N THR A 393 32.63 19.84 -31.30
CA THR A 393 31.82 18.82 -30.60
C THR A 393 30.43 19.37 -30.39
N TYR A 394 29.42 18.61 -30.81
CA TYR A 394 28.02 18.97 -30.74
C TYR A 394 27.24 18.01 -29.86
N TYR A 395 26.20 18.54 -29.23
CA TYR A 395 25.21 17.76 -28.52
C TYR A 395 23.80 18.32 -28.70
N ARG A 396 22.80 17.49 -28.43
CA ARG A 396 21.42 17.92 -28.22
C ARG A 396 20.72 17.01 -27.21
N ILE A 397 19.68 17.54 -26.60
CA ILE A 397 18.90 16.85 -25.57
C ILE A 397 17.49 16.63 -26.11
N ASN A 398 16.99 15.39 -26.05
CA ASN A 398 15.63 15.01 -26.45
C ASN A 398 15.25 15.44 -27.88
N GLY A 399 16.19 15.32 -28.84
CA GLY A 399 15.97 15.75 -30.22
C GLY A 399 15.82 17.27 -30.40
N GLY A 400 16.18 18.05 -29.38
CA GLY A 400 16.11 19.52 -29.39
C GLY A 400 17.19 20.17 -30.26
N ASN A 401 17.47 21.44 -29.98
CA ASN A 401 18.45 22.21 -30.75
C ASN A 401 19.86 21.66 -30.59
N ILE A 402 20.59 21.63 -31.70
CA ILE A 402 22.01 21.29 -31.74
C ILE A 402 22.79 22.43 -31.10
N THR A 403 23.61 22.09 -30.12
CA THR A 403 24.45 23.03 -29.36
C THR A 403 25.89 22.56 -29.45
N GLU A 404 26.81 23.49 -29.71
CA GLU A 404 28.24 23.21 -29.67
C GLU A 404 28.75 23.32 -28.22
N GLY A 405 29.51 22.33 -27.76
CA GLY A 405 30.11 22.35 -26.43
C GLY A 405 30.55 20.98 -25.94
N THR A 406 31.41 21.00 -24.92
CA THR A 406 32.00 19.80 -24.31
C THR A 406 31.51 19.53 -22.89
N SER A 407 30.67 20.41 -22.32
CA SER A 407 30.05 20.19 -21.01
C SER A 407 28.74 20.93 -20.84
N PHE A 408 27.76 20.29 -20.20
CA PHE A 408 26.46 20.89 -19.85
C PHE A 408 25.82 20.18 -18.65
N SER A 409 24.83 20.80 -18.02
CA SER A 409 24.12 20.23 -16.87
C SER A 409 22.66 19.89 -17.19
N LEU A 410 22.19 18.80 -16.60
CA LEU A 410 20.79 18.39 -16.52
C LEU A 410 20.34 18.62 -15.07
N ASP A 411 19.62 19.72 -14.83
CA ASP A 411 19.27 20.25 -13.51
C ASP A 411 17.77 20.11 -13.17
N VAL A 412 17.04 19.36 -13.99
CA VAL A 412 15.64 19.00 -13.78
C VAL A 412 15.56 17.48 -13.80
N GLU A 413 14.59 16.92 -13.08
CA GLU A 413 14.32 15.49 -13.15
C GLU A 413 13.71 15.11 -14.50
N GLY A 414 13.92 13.85 -14.90
CA GLY A 414 13.35 13.31 -16.11
C GLY A 414 14.23 12.29 -16.80
N ILE A 415 13.72 11.78 -17.92
CA ILE A 415 14.44 10.86 -18.80
C ILE A 415 14.91 11.64 -20.02
N TYR A 416 16.22 11.75 -20.16
CA TYR A 416 16.89 12.51 -21.21
C TYR A 416 17.54 11.56 -22.22
N ALA A 417 17.31 11.79 -23.51
CA ALA A 417 18.14 11.26 -24.58
C ALA A 417 19.24 12.28 -24.88
N VAL A 418 20.47 11.99 -24.42
CA VAL A 418 21.65 12.82 -24.69
C VAL A 418 22.29 12.33 -25.98
N GLU A 419 22.20 13.13 -27.03
CA GLU A 419 22.78 12.84 -28.34
C GLU A 419 24.03 13.70 -28.57
N PHE A 420 25.12 13.11 -29.07
CA PHE A 420 26.39 13.83 -29.29
C PHE A 420 27.23 13.26 -30.44
N TRP A 421 28.04 14.12 -31.06
CA TRP A 421 29.00 13.78 -32.12
C TRP A 421 30.03 14.91 -32.29
N SER A 422 31.15 14.63 -32.95
CA SER A 422 32.19 15.60 -33.31
C SER A 422 32.55 15.55 -34.79
N GLU A 423 33.12 16.64 -35.28
CA GLU A 423 33.68 16.77 -36.62
C GLU A 423 35.09 17.38 -36.59
N ASP A 424 35.92 17.00 -37.55
CA ASP A 424 37.28 17.52 -37.71
C ASP A 424 37.35 18.73 -38.66
N SER A 425 38.53 19.34 -38.77
CA SER A 425 38.79 20.48 -39.66
C SER A 425 38.74 20.13 -41.17
N SER A 426 38.71 18.83 -41.51
CA SER A 426 38.64 18.31 -42.89
C SER A 426 37.20 17.94 -43.31
N GLY A 427 36.24 18.04 -42.38
CA GLY A 427 34.81 17.81 -42.60
C GLY A 427 34.37 16.36 -42.40
N ASN A 428 35.18 15.49 -41.78
CA ASN A 428 34.72 14.15 -41.42
C ASN A 428 33.90 14.23 -40.12
N VAL A 429 32.70 13.65 -40.13
CA VAL A 429 31.73 13.72 -39.03
C VAL A 429 31.45 12.32 -38.51
N GLU A 430 31.53 12.12 -37.20
CA GLU A 430 31.20 10.82 -36.61
C GLU A 430 29.69 10.54 -36.63
N SER A 431 29.31 9.27 -36.47
CA SER A 431 27.91 8.92 -36.28
C SER A 431 27.39 9.40 -34.93
N THR A 432 26.22 10.05 -34.91
CA THR A 432 25.57 10.48 -33.66
C THR A 432 25.37 9.32 -32.69
N LYS A 433 25.94 9.47 -31.49
CA LYS A 433 25.73 8.58 -30.35
C LYS A 433 24.55 9.10 -29.52
N SER A 434 23.81 8.20 -28.88
CA SER A 434 22.70 8.56 -27.99
C SER A 434 22.76 7.73 -26.72
N VAL A 435 22.73 8.39 -25.57
CA VAL A 435 22.77 7.75 -24.23
C VAL A 435 21.58 8.26 -23.41
N PRO A 436 20.79 7.36 -22.80
CA PRO A 436 19.75 7.78 -21.86
C PRO A 436 20.36 8.19 -20.52
N VAL A 437 19.95 9.34 -19.99
CA VAL A 437 20.25 9.80 -18.63
C VAL A 437 18.93 9.92 -17.89
N LYS A 438 18.78 9.20 -16.79
CA LYS A 438 17.53 9.14 -16.01
C LYS A 438 17.78 9.80 -14.65
N ILE A 439 17.01 10.83 -14.32
CA ILE A 439 17.17 11.62 -13.10
C ILE A 439 15.85 11.61 -12.35
N ASP A 440 15.91 11.21 -11.09
CA ASP A 440 14.79 11.21 -10.14
C ASP A 440 15.35 11.27 -8.73
N TRP A 441 15.11 12.36 -8.02
CA TRP A 441 15.50 12.58 -6.63
C TRP A 441 14.29 12.80 -5.72
N THR A 442 13.08 12.63 -6.24
CA THR A 442 11.83 12.85 -5.53
C THR A 442 11.36 11.52 -4.94
N PRO A 443 11.25 11.40 -3.61
CA PRO A 443 10.73 10.18 -3.00
C PRO A 443 9.27 9.90 -3.39
N PRO A 444 8.84 8.62 -3.36
CA PRO A 444 7.45 8.26 -3.59
C PRO A 444 6.54 8.79 -2.47
N GLU A 445 5.26 8.92 -2.75
CA GLU A 445 4.24 9.26 -1.75
C GLU A 445 3.36 8.04 -1.42
N THR A 446 3.32 7.65 -0.15
CA THR A 446 2.51 6.52 0.35
C THR A 446 1.32 6.98 1.17
N THR A 447 0.19 6.29 0.96
CA THR A 447 -1.00 6.34 1.81
C THR A 447 -1.30 4.95 2.35
N CYS A 448 -1.58 4.84 3.65
CA CYS A 448 -2.07 3.62 4.27
C CYS A 448 -3.44 3.87 4.92
N GLU A 449 -4.40 3.01 4.60
CA GLU A 449 -5.75 3.03 5.15
C GLU A 449 -5.93 1.89 6.16
N VAL A 450 -6.45 2.25 7.33
CA VAL A 450 -6.77 1.33 8.42
C VAL A 450 -8.27 1.01 8.36
N LEU A 451 -8.59 -0.20 7.94
CA LEU A 451 -9.93 -0.70 7.71
C LEU A 451 -10.38 -1.60 8.86
N GLY A 452 -11.55 -1.32 9.41
CA GLY A 452 -12.11 -2.11 10.50
C GLY A 452 -13.22 -1.35 11.18
N SER A 453 -13.94 -2.02 12.08
CA SER A 453 -15.11 -1.45 12.70
C SER A 453 -14.83 -0.90 14.08
N ARG A 454 -15.16 0.38 14.26
CA ARG A 454 -14.83 1.19 15.43
C ARG A 454 -16.12 1.57 16.16
N ASP A 455 -16.07 1.63 17.48
CA ASP A 455 -17.16 2.27 18.23
C ASP A 455 -17.07 3.80 18.20
N MET A 456 -18.02 4.48 18.85
CA MET A 456 -18.04 5.95 18.97
C MET A 456 -16.84 6.54 19.73
N LEU A 457 -16.01 5.71 20.40
CA LEU A 457 -14.78 6.13 21.05
C LEU A 457 -13.55 5.92 20.14
N GLY A 458 -13.75 5.50 18.88
CA GLY A 458 -12.68 5.21 17.93
C GLY A 458 -12.00 3.85 18.15
N ILE A 459 -12.50 3.02 19.08
CA ILE A 459 -11.91 1.73 19.43
C ILE A 459 -12.43 0.65 18.48
N PHE A 460 -11.53 -0.10 17.88
CA PHE A 460 -11.85 -1.23 17.04
C PHE A 460 -12.37 -2.41 17.84
N ARG A 461 -13.45 -3.00 17.35
CA ARG A 461 -14.10 -4.16 17.97
C ARG A 461 -14.17 -5.35 17.01
N SER A 462 -13.48 -5.23 15.88
CA SER A 462 -13.24 -6.25 14.87
C SER A 462 -11.73 -6.40 14.63
N PRO A 463 -11.27 -7.42 13.89
CA PRO A 463 -9.96 -7.35 13.28
C PRO A 463 -9.85 -6.10 12.39
N VAL A 464 -8.62 -5.62 12.21
CA VAL A 464 -8.29 -4.40 11.47
C VAL A 464 -7.35 -4.74 10.32
N ASP A 465 -7.80 -4.52 9.10
CA ASP A 465 -7.03 -4.69 7.88
C ASP A 465 -6.30 -3.39 7.53
N ASN A 466 -5.02 -3.48 7.21
CA ASN A 466 -4.19 -2.33 6.87
C ASN A 466 -3.78 -2.46 5.41
N THR A 467 -4.16 -1.48 4.59
CA THR A 467 -3.87 -1.45 3.15
C THR A 467 -3.07 -0.22 2.79
N CYS A 468 -1.96 -0.38 2.07
CA CYS A 468 -1.11 0.70 1.65
C CYS A 468 -1.02 0.78 0.12
N SER A 469 -0.91 2.00 -0.39
CA SER A 469 -0.65 2.30 -1.80
C SER A 469 0.37 3.43 -1.92
N ALA A 470 1.30 3.30 -2.86
CA ALA A 470 2.31 4.31 -3.13
C ALA A 470 2.24 4.79 -4.58
N THR A 471 2.55 6.05 -4.80
CA THR A 471 2.64 6.68 -6.13
C THR A 471 3.95 7.43 -6.26
N ASP A 472 4.54 7.37 -7.46
CA ASP A 472 5.70 8.17 -7.82
C ASP A 472 5.56 8.63 -9.29
N ASN A 473 6.11 9.79 -9.61
CA ASN A 473 5.91 10.46 -10.89
C ASN A 473 6.95 10.11 -11.97
N LEU A 474 8.10 9.49 -11.61
CA LEU A 474 9.19 9.24 -12.54
C LEU A 474 9.69 7.80 -12.50
N SER A 475 10.49 7.43 -11.50
CA SER A 475 11.05 6.09 -11.43
C SER A 475 10.01 5.03 -11.06
N GLY A 476 8.92 5.44 -10.41
CA GLY A 476 7.85 4.57 -9.93
C GLY A 476 8.19 3.98 -8.54
N PRO A 477 7.19 3.60 -7.74
CA PRO A 477 7.44 2.94 -6.46
C PRO A 477 8.07 1.56 -6.67
N ASP A 478 9.08 1.21 -5.88
CA ASP A 478 9.72 -0.11 -5.86
C ASP A 478 9.09 -0.99 -4.78
N TYR A 479 9.11 -0.54 -3.52
CA TYR A 479 8.45 -1.25 -2.42
C TYR A 479 7.96 -0.31 -1.31
N THR A 480 6.95 -0.78 -0.59
CA THR A 480 6.46 -0.18 0.65
C THR A 480 6.90 -1.05 1.82
N GLU A 481 7.21 -0.43 2.95
CA GLU A 481 7.55 -1.12 4.19
C GLU A 481 6.91 -0.44 5.41
N TYR A 482 6.79 -1.19 6.50
CA TYR A 482 6.22 -0.73 7.76
C TYR A 482 6.98 -1.23 8.98
N SER A 483 6.86 -0.52 10.10
CA SER A 483 7.60 -0.77 11.34
C SER A 483 6.72 -0.56 12.57
N PHE A 484 6.66 -1.56 13.47
CA PHE A 484 5.97 -1.47 14.76
C PHE A 484 6.87 -1.00 15.91
N ASP A 485 8.16 -0.76 15.66
CA ASP A 485 9.17 -0.43 16.66
C ASP A 485 9.84 0.91 16.37
N ASN A 486 9.06 1.85 15.85
CA ASN A 486 9.49 3.23 15.57
C ASN A 486 10.69 3.30 14.61
N GLY A 487 10.68 2.47 13.56
CA GLY A 487 11.68 2.46 12.49
C GLY A 487 12.97 1.71 12.80
N ASN A 488 13.05 0.99 13.93
CA ASN A 488 14.21 0.15 14.25
C ASN A 488 14.28 -1.10 13.36
N THR A 489 13.14 -1.69 13.04
CA THR A 489 12.99 -2.79 12.09
C THR A 489 11.86 -2.53 11.10
N TRP A 490 12.14 -2.78 9.82
CA TRP A 490 11.21 -2.57 8.72
C TRP A 490 10.80 -3.89 8.09
N ASN A 491 9.50 -4.05 7.87
CA ASN A 491 8.87 -5.22 7.27
C ASN A 491 8.30 -4.83 5.92
N LEU A 492 8.58 -5.62 4.88
CA LEU A 492 8.03 -5.38 3.55
C LEU A 492 6.50 -5.54 3.56
N TYR A 493 5.82 -4.55 3.00
CA TYR A 493 4.39 -4.60 2.75
C TYR A 493 4.13 -5.50 1.51
N GLY A 494 3.65 -6.72 1.78
CA GLY A 494 3.34 -7.71 0.74
C GLY A 494 1.88 -7.72 0.28
N GLY A 495 1.06 -6.79 0.78
CA GLY A 495 -0.39 -6.77 0.66
C GLY A 495 -1.06 -6.57 2.01
N VAL A 496 -2.40 -6.60 2.02
CA VAL A 496 -3.21 -6.36 3.23
C VAL A 496 -2.75 -7.26 4.38
N PHE A 497 -2.52 -6.66 5.56
CA PHE A 497 -2.25 -7.40 6.79
C PHE A 497 -3.27 -7.04 7.88
N THR A 498 -3.63 -8.04 8.69
CA THR A 498 -4.70 -7.92 9.68
C THR A 498 -4.15 -7.93 11.11
N LEU A 499 -4.51 -6.92 11.89
CA LEU A 499 -4.34 -6.90 13.34
C LEU A 499 -5.61 -7.46 13.99
N SER A 500 -5.50 -8.54 14.76
CA SER A 500 -6.69 -9.26 15.26
C SER A 500 -6.79 -9.39 16.78
N ASP A 501 -5.66 -9.23 17.47
CA ASP A 501 -5.57 -9.35 18.91
C ASP A 501 -5.96 -8.04 19.59
N ASN A 502 -6.38 -8.12 20.86
CA ASN A 502 -6.63 -6.93 21.65
C ASN A 502 -5.31 -6.22 21.95
N GLY A 503 -5.30 -4.90 21.80
CA GLY A 503 -4.10 -4.11 22.05
C GLY A 503 -4.16 -2.75 21.37
N VAL A 504 -3.25 -1.88 21.79
CA VAL A 504 -2.98 -0.60 21.13
C VAL A 504 -1.80 -0.80 20.20
N TYR A 505 -2.01 -0.51 18.91
CA TYR A 505 -1.00 -0.61 17.87
C TYR A 505 -0.77 0.77 17.26
N GLU A 506 0.47 1.00 16.87
CA GLU A 506 0.87 2.11 16.01
C GLU A 506 2.04 1.59 15.18
N TYR A 507 2.04 1.89 13.88
CA TYR A 507 3.15 1.55 13.01
C TYR A 507 3.55 2.73 12.14
N LEU A 508 4.83 2.81 11.82
CA LEU A 508 5.33 3.70 10.77
C LEU A 508 5.27 2.99 9.43
N PHE A 509 5.06 3.74 8.35
CA PHE A 509 5.16 3.25 6.99
C PHE A 509 5.92 4.24 6.11
N ARG A 510 6.55 3.74 5.05
CA ARG A 510 7.20 4.52 3.99
C ARG A 510 7.35 3.69 2.73
N SER A 511 7.63 4.33 1.61
CA SER A 511 8.03 3.64 0.38
C SER A 511 9.40 4.09 -0.13
N VAL A 512 9.97 3.23 -0.98
CA VAL A 512 11.19 3.48 -1.73
C VAL A 512 10.87 3.34 -3.21
N ASP A 513 11.39 4.23 -4.04
CA ASP A 513 11.20 4.19 -5.49
C ASP A 513 12.30 3.38 -6.20
N ILE A 514 12.19 3.24 -7.52
CA ILE A 514 13.15 2.49 -8.34
C ILE A 514 14.50 3.22 -8.42
N ALA A 515 14.54 4.55 -8.24
CA ALA A 515 15.76 5.35 -8.18
C ALA A 515 16.48 5.26 -6.82
N GLY A 516 15.84 4.69 -5.79
CA GLY A 516 16.37 4.53 -4.44
C GLY A 516 16.08 5.71 -3.50
N ASN A 517 15.20 6.64 -3.88
CA ASN A 517 14.74 7.69 -2.98
C ASN A 517 13.78 7.09 -1.95
N VAL A 518 13.96 7.48 -0.69
CA VAL A 518 13.21 6.94 0.45
C VAL A 518 12.30 8.03 0.98
N GLU A 519 11.01 7.72 1.08
CA GLU A 519 10.03 8.61 1.69
C GLU A 519 10.27 8.75 3.20
N ASP A 520 9.98 9.93 3.75
CA ASP A 520 9.92 10.13 5.19
C ASP A 520 8.86 9.21 5.82
N ALA A 521 9.19 8.63 6.97
CA ALA A 521 8.30 7.71 7.67
C ALA A 521 7.05 8.43 8.20
N LYS A 522 5.87 7.90 7.88
CA LYS A 522 4.56 8.42 8.34
C LYS A 522 3.93 7.44 9.34
N PRO A 523 3.24 7.93 10.38
CA PRO A 523 2.53 7.07 11.32
C PRO A 523 1.17 6.62 10.77
N SER A 524 0.74 5.41 11.13
CA SER A 524 -0.62 4.88 10.89
C SER A 524 -1.71 5.58 11.71
N GLY A 525 -1.31 6.36 12.72
CA GLY A 525 -2.16 6.72 13.84
C GLY A 525 -2.37 5.57 14.82
N VAL A 526 -3.06 5.84 15.92
CA VAL A 526 -3.34 4.87 16.98
C VAL A 526 -4.48 3.93 16.58
N ILE A 527 -4.24 2.63 16.70
CA ILE A 527 -5.18 1.55 16.41
C ILE A 527 -5.43 0.81 17.72
N ASP A 528 -6.52 1.10 18.43
CA ASP A 528 -6.89 0.39 19.65
C ASP A 528 -7.92 -0.71 19.36
N ILE A 529 -7.60 -1.97 19.61
CA ILE A 529 -8.46 -3.14 19.37
C ILE A 529 -8.92 -3.73 20.70
N LYS A 530 -10.23 -3.83 20.93
CA LYS A 530 -10.85 -4.32 22.17
C LYS A 530 -12.07 -5.21 21.90
N ARG A 531 -11.83 -6.50 21.70
CA ARG A 531 -12.81 -7.50 21.25
C ARG A 531 -13.26 -8.43 22.39
N PHE A 532 -14.09 -7.92 23.30
CA PHE A 532 -14.59 -8.69 24.45
C PHE A 532 -15.84 -9.53 24.09
N VAL A 533 -15.91 -10.74 24.63
CA VAL A 533 -17.13 -11.59 24.63
C VAL A 533 -17.97 -11.28 25.87
N ILE A 534 -17.32 -11.00 26.99
CA ILE A 534 -17.95 -10.54 28.21
C ILE A 534 -17.18 -9.32 28.69
N LEU A 535 -17.88 -8.23 28.99
CA LEU A 535 -17.30 -7.07 29.66
C LEU A 535 -18.24 -6.59 30.75
N THR A 536 -17.77 -6.61 32.00
CA THR A 536 -18.60 -6.30 33.18
C THR A 536 -17.83 -5.65 34.31
N ASN A 537 -18.50 -5.04 35.29
CA ASN A 537 -17.84 -4.64 36.54
C ASN A 537 -17.75 -5.78 37.55
N SER A 538 -18.55 -6.83 37.39
CA SER A 538 -18.49 -8.03 38.22
C SER A 538 -19.00 -9.24 37.47
N LEU A 539 -18.23 -10.33 37.52
CA LEU A 539 -18.59 -11.63 36.95
C LEU A 539 -18.68 -12.66 38.06
N THR A 540 -19.90 -13.07 38.43
CA THR A 540 -20.10 -13.98 39.56
C THR A 540 -21.03 -15.16 39.28
N SER A 541 -20.71 -16.30 39.91
CA SER A 541 -21.57 -17.47 40.02
C SER A 541 -21.39 -18.13 41.40
N ASN A 542 -22.49 -18.49 42.06
CA ASN A 542 -22.48 -19.10 43.39
C ASN A 542 -23.14 -20.48 43.47
N SER A 543 -23.48 -21.04 42.30
CA SER A 543 -24.30 -22.23 42.13
C SER A 543 -23.80 -23.09 40.97
N ALA A 544 -24.36 -24.29 40.79
CA ALA A 544 -23.93 -25.19 39.72
C ALA A 544 -24.21 -24.61 38.32
N THR A 545 -23.14 -24.15 37.63
CA THR A 545 -23.21 -23.55 36.30
C THR A 545 -22.10 -24.05 35.39
N THR A 546 -22.39 -24.15 34.09
CA THR A 546 -21.42 -24.34 33.02
C THR A 546 -21.33 -23.07 32.18
N LEU A 547 -20.16 -22.44 32.12
CA LEU A 547 -19.88 -21.28 31.27
C LEU A 547 -18.73 -21.63 30.33
N GLN A 548 -18.95 -21.51 29.04
CA GLN A 548 -17.91 -21.67 28.02
C GLN A 548 -17.84 -20.39 27.17
N THR A 549 -16.64 -19.82 27.01
CA THR A 549 -16.40 -18.70 26.10
C THR A 549 -15.25 -18.97 25.13
N LEU A 550 -15.42 -18.57 23.87
CA LEU A 550 -14.34 -18.47 22.88
C LEU A 550 -14.04 -16.99 22.66
N GLY A 551 -13.00 -16.48 23.33
CA GLY A 551 -12.56 -15.08 23.33
C GLY A 551 -12.24 -14.55 24.74
N VAL A 552 -12.15 -13.22 24.86
CA VAL A 552 -11.77 -12.54 26.11
C VAL A 552 -13.01 -12.21 26.95
N ALA A 553 -13.02 -12.67 28.20
CA ALA A 553 -13.93 -12.18 29.23
C ALA A 553 -13.17 -11.19 30.12
N HIS A 554 -13.64 -9.95 30.21
CA HIS A 554 -13.04 -8.90 31.02
C HIS A 554 -13.98 -8.48 32.15
N THR A 555 -13.41 -8.24 33.33
CA THR A 555 -14.11 -7.54 34.41
C THR A 555 -13.32 -6.41 35.06
N ASN A 556 -13.95 -5.23 35.13
CA ASN A 556 -13.43 -4.05 35.84
C ASN A 556 -13.41 -4.22 37.37
N GLY A 557 -13.96 -5.31 37.89
CA GLY A 557 -13.98 -5.62 39.31
C GLY A 557 -13.72 -7.09 39.57
N ASN A 558 -14.55 -7.71 40.40
CA ASN A 558 -14.29 -9.06 40.90
C ASN A 558 -14.80 -10.13 39.93
N ALA A 559 -14.02 -11.20 39.80
CA ALA A 559 -14.41 -12.44 39.13
C ALA A 559 -14.53 -13.56 40.18
N GLY A 560 -15.73 -14.08 40.43
CA GLY A 560 -15.98 -15.02 41.54
C GLY A 560 -16.82 -16.23 41.15
N PHE A 561 -16.28 -17.43 41.30
CA PHE A 561 -16.99 -18.68 41.01
C PHE A 561 -16.95 -19.61 42.22
N THR A 562 -18.13 -19.96 42.75
CA THR A 562 -18.24 -20.80 43.95
C THR A 562 -19.31 -21.90 43.81
N ASN A 563 -19.07 -23.07 44.42
CA ASN A 563 -20.01 -24.21 44.49
C ASN A 563 -20.43 -24.85 43.14
N ASN A 564 -19.79 -25.94 42.72
CA ASN A 564 -20.17 -26.81 41.58
C ASN A 564 -20.16 -26.13 40.20
N ASN A 565 -19.22 -25.21 39.95
CA ASN A 565 -19.06 -24.54 38.66
C ASN A 565 -18.17 -25.35 37.70
N THR A 566 -18.45 -25.29 36.39
CA THR A 566 -17.56 -25.72 35.31
C THR A 566 -17.34 -24.53 34.37
N VAL A 567 -16.10 -24.03 34.27
CA VAL A 567 -15.79 -22.80 33.53
C VAL A 567 -14.68 -23.07 32.53
N HIS A 568 -14.95 -22.80 31.26
CA HIS A 568 -14.02 -22.93 30.15
C HIS A 568 -13.89 -21.58 29.42
N LEU A 569 -12.82 -20.82 29.67
CA LEU A 569 -12.60 -19.51 29.03
C LEU A 569 -11.28 -19.54 28.28
N GLN A 570 -11.22 -18.92 27.10
CA GLN A 570 -9.93 -18.71 26.44
C GLN A 570 -9.07 -17.72 27.22
N THR A 571 -9.59 -16.51 27.46
CA THR A 571 -8.92 -15.50 28.29
C THR A 571 -9.87 -14.93 29.34
N LEU A 572 -9.39 -14.80 30.58
CA LEU A 572 -10.06 -14.05 31.64
C LEU A 572 -9.15 -12.90 32.10
N GLU A 573 -9.62 -11.67 31.91
CA GLU A 573 -9.02 -10.45 32.42
C GLU A 573 -9.84 -9.92 33.61
N TYR A 574 -9.19 -9.54 34.70
CA TYR A 574 -9.87 -8.98 35.87
C TYR A 574 -9.02 -7.94 36.60
N LEU A 575 -9.66 -6.90 37.13
CA LEU A 575 -9.00 -5.84 37.91
C LEU A 575 -9.05 -6.11 39.41
N GLY A 576 -10.20 -6.58 39.89
CA GLY A 576 -10.46 -6.81 41.31
C GLY A 576 -9.89 -8.14 41.80
N GLN A 577 -10.65 -8.83 42.64
CA GLN A 577 -10.27 -10.13 43.17
C GLN A 577 -10.82 -11.25 42.31
N PHE A 578 -9.95 -12.21 41.99
CA PHE A 578 -10.34 -13.51 41.49
C PHE A 578 -10.58 -14.48 42.65
N THR A 579 -11.80 -15.01 42.79
CA THR A 579 -12.17 -15.93 43.86
C THR A 579 -12.69 -17.26 43.31
N GLN A 580 -12.13 -18.37 43.80
CA GLN A 580 -12.58 -19.73 43.51
C GLN A 580 -12.75 -20.52 44.82
N SER A 581 -13.93 -21.11 45.04
CA SER A 581 -14.18 -21.94 46.24
C SER A 581 -15.22 -23.06 46.03
N GLY A 582 -15.03 -24.20 46.70
CA GLY A 582 -15.87 -25.40 46.54
C GLY A 582 -15.44 -26.30 45.36
N ASN A 583 -16.30 -27.23 44.95
CA ASN A 583 -16.04 -28.08 43.78
C ASN A 583 -16.17 -27.23 42.51
N VAL A 584 -15.08 -26.74 41.94
CA VAL A 584 -15.11 -25.97 40.68
C VAL A 584 -14.09 -26.54 39.70
N SER A 585 -14.54 -26.89 38.50
CA SER A 585 -13.70 -27.36 37.39
C SER A 585 -13.38 -26.18 36.47
N PHE A 586 -12.11 -25.77 36.39
CA PHE A 586 -11.67 -24.66 35.52
C PHE A 586 -10.77 -25.15 34.39
N THR A 587 -10.94 -24.55 33.21
CA THR A 587 -9.91 -24.45 32.18
C THR A 587 -9.93 -23.02 31.68
N ILE A 588 -8.91 -22.25 32.04
CA ILE A 588 -8.68 -20.91 31.50
C ILE A 588 -7.34 -20.99 30.79
N ASP A 589 -7.30 -20.72 29.48
CA ASP A 589 -6.04 -20.82 28.74
C ASP A 589 -5.09 -19.68 29.17
N ASN A 590 -5.63 -18.46 29.30
CA ASN A 590 -4.90 -17.28 29.77
C ASN A 590 -5.66 -16.55 30.89
N LEU A 591 -5.07 -16.51 32.09
CA LEU A 591 -5.58 -15.74 33.23
C LEU A 591 -4.72 -14.49 33.43
N VAL A 592 -5.32 -13.30 33.32
CA VAL A 592 -4.63 -12.02 33.31
C VAL A 592 -5.22 -11.09 34.38
N GLN A 593 -4.39 -10.55 35.27
CA GLN A 593 -4.79 -9.46 36.14
C GLN A 593 -4.51 -8.14 35.41
N SER A 594 -5.57 -7.44 35.02
CA SER A 594 -5.48 -6.18 34.28
C SER A 594 -5.24 -5.00 35.23
N SER A 595 -4.56 -3.97 34.74
CA SER A 595 -4.39 -2.67 35.41
C SER A 595 -5.25 -1.56 34.80
N GLN A 596 -6.01 -1.86 33.74
CA GLN A 596 -6.74 -0.89 32.93
C GLN A 596 -8.24 -1.15 33.02
N VAL A 597 -9.03 -0.11 33.31
CA VAL A 597 -10.49 -0.17 33.27
C VAL A 597 -10.93 -0.13 31.82
N GLU A 598 -11.79 -1.07 31.42
CA GLU A 598 -12.36 -1.13 30.08
C GLU A 598 -13.75 -0.49 30.06
N THR A 599 -13.99 0.37 29.07
CA THR A 599 -15.26 1.05 28.88
C THR A 599 -16.23 0.18 28.08
N LEU A 600 -17.51 0.23 28.46
CA LEU A 600 -18.55 -0.46 27.71
C LEU A 600 -18.73 0.18 26.32
N PRO A 601 -19.01 -0.62 25.28
CA PRO A 601 -19.31 -0.09 23.95
C PRO A 601 -20.53 0.82 23.99
N LEU A 602 -20.41 2.01 23.40
CA LEU A 602 -21.54 2.93 23.29
C LEU A 602 -22.42 2.54 22.09
N TYR A 603 -23.74 2.54 22.29
CA TYR A 603 -24.74 2.27 21.25
C TYR A 603 -25.59 3.52 21.00
N PRO A 604 -25.95 3.83 19.75
CA PRO A 604 -26.73 5.02 19.40
C PRO A 604 -28.21 4.81 19.78
N LEU A 605 -28.58 5.00 21.04
CA LEU A 605 -29.95 4.76 21.51
C LEU A 605 -30.99 5.72 20.91
N SER A 606 -30.57 6.94 20.58
CA SER A 606 -31.39 7.91 19.84
C SER A 606 -31.80 7.35 18.48
N PHE A 607 -30.87 6.75 17.74
CA PHE A 607 -31.17 6.09 16.47
C PHE A 607 -32.27 5.04 16.62
N TYR A 608 -32.16 4.14 17.61
CA TYR A 608 -33.19 3.12 17.81
C TYR A 608 -34.53 3.69 18.25
N ARG A 609 -34.55 4.84 18.94
CA ARG A 609 -35.79 5.55 19.26
C ARG A 609 -36.53 6.00 18.01
N ASP A 610 -35.80 6.35 16.96
CA ASP A 610 -36.35 6.87 15.71
C ASP A 610 -36.71 5.76 14.71
N VAL A 611 -35.93 4.67 14.65
CA VAL A 611 -36.14 3.61 13.65
C VAL A 611 -36.96 2.41 14.15
N CYS A 612 -37.00 2.17 15.46
CA CYS A 612 -37.72 1.02 16.01
C CYS A 612 -39.19 1.35 16.25
N THR A 613 -40.01 0.31 16.27
CA THR A 613 -41.43 0.46 16.62
C THR A 613 -41.54 0.87 18.08
N PHE A 614 -41.97 2.11 18.33
CA PHE A 614 -42.22 2.61 19.68
C PHE A 614 -43.45 1.95 20.30
N ILE A 615 -43.28 1.41 21.51
CA ILE A 615 -44.33 0.75 22.27
C ILE A 615 -44.39 1.37 23.67
N PRO A 616 -45.47 2.09 24.01
CA PRO A 616 -45.61 2.72 25.31
C PRO A 616 -45.99 1.69 26.39
N GLY A 617 -45.25 1.70 27.51
CA GLY A 617 -45.54 0.86 28.67
C GLY A 617 -45.08 -0.60 28.53
N PRO A 618 -45.31 -1.42 29.57
CA PRO A 618 -44.80 -2.77 29.61
C PRO A 618 -45.55 -3.72 28.67
N ILE A 619 -44.84 -4.71 28.13
CA ILE A 619 -45.40 -5.71 27.21
C ILE A 619 -45.04 -7.15 27.56
N ILE A 620 -45.88 -8.08 27.11
CA ILE A 620 -45.65 -9.52 27.22
C ILE A 620 -45.85 -10.14 25.84
N ASP A 621 -44.83 -10.79 25.29
CA ASP A 621 -44.93 -11.57 24.07
C ASP A 621 -44.99 -13.07 24.39
N ARG A 622 -46.09 -13.72 24.01
CA ARG A 622 -46.33 -15.16 24.20
C ARG A 622 -46.40 -15.92 22.88
N SER A 623 -45.55 -15.55 21.94
CA SER A 623 -45.54 -16.12 20.60
C SER A 623 -44.96 -17.54 20.55
N THR A 624 -45.57 -18.41 19.76
CA THR A 624 -45.06 -19.76 19.46
C THR A 624 -44.76 -19.88 17.97
N SER A 625 -43.55 -20.31 17.61
CA SER A 625 -43.13 -20.51 16.21
C SER A 625 -43.30 -19.26 15.34
N ARG A 626 -43.12 -18.07 15.93
CA ARG A 626 -43.15 -16.79 15.21
C ARG A 626 -41.80 -16.55 14.56
N THR A 627 -41.81 -16.01 13.34
CA THR A 627 -40.62 -15.47 12.71
C THR A 627 -40.63 -13.94 12.85
N TYR A 628 -39.61 -13.38 13.48
CA TYR A 628 -39.43 -11.94 13.67
C TYR A 628 -38.61 -11.34 12.53
N ASN A 629 -38.90 -10.09 12.20
CA ASN A 629 -38.05 -9.20 11.42
C ASN A 629 -38.35 -7.75 11.83
N GLU A 630 -38.20 -7.47 13.11
CA GLU A 630 -38.72 -6.26 13.75
C GLU A 630 -37.69 -5.66 14.72
N CYS A 631 -37.78 -4.34 14.92
CA CYS A 631 -37.13 -3.67 16.05
C CYS A 631 -38.18 -3.01 16.94
N TRP A 632 -38.03 -3.13 18.25
CA TRP A 632 -38.94 -2.55 19.25
C TRP A 632 -38.20 -1.59 20.18
N TYR A 633 -38.79 -0.42 20.41
CA TYR A 633 -38.41 0.49 21.48
C TYR A 633 -39.54 0.53 22.51
N VAL A 634 -39.30 -0.02 23.70
CA VAL A 634 -40.29 -0.22 24.74
C VAL A 634 -40.00 0.71 25.91
N ASP A 635 -40.92 1.64 26.16
CA ASP A 635 -40.89 2.52 27.34
C ASP A 635 -41.49 1.80 28.55
N GLY A 636 -40.81 0.75 29.00
CA GLY A 636 -41.26 -0.13 30.07
C GLY A 636 -40.64 -1.53 30.02
N ASP A 637 -41.08 -2.37 30.95
CA ASP A 637 -40.63 -3.76 31.06
C ASP A 637 -41.14 -4.63 29.90
N ILE A 638 -40.36 -5.61 29.48
CA ILE A 638 -40.79 -6.61 28.49
C ILE A 638 -40.62 -8.01 29.05
N THR A 639 -41.62 -8.87 28.85
CA THR A 639 -41.50 -10.30 29.08
C THR A 639 -41.61 -11.06 27.76
N LEU A 640 -40.54 -11.77 27.38
CA LEU A 640 -40.51 -12.68 26.23
C LEU A 640 -40.75 -14.11 26.69
N GLU A 641 -41.91 -14.67 26.41
CA GLU A 641 -42.27 -16.07 26.69
C GLU A 641 -42.46 -16.82 25.37
N THR A 642 -41.43 -16.76 24.51
CA THR A 642 -41.52 -17.31 23.15
C THR A 642 -41.09 -18.77 23.10
N THR A 643 -41.70 -19.58 22.22
CA THR A 643 -41.31 -20.99 22.05
C THR A 643 -41.07 -21.32 20.59
N GLY A 644 -39.88 -21.81 20.23
CA GLY A 644 -39.56 -22.22 18.87
C GLY A 644 -39.58 -21.08 17.84
N SER A 645 -39.47 -19.83 18.29
CA SER A 645 -39.53 -18.65 17.43
C SER A 645 -38.17 -18.37 16.80
N THR A 646 -38.14 -17.75 15.62
CA THR A 646 -36.92 -17.53 14.83
C THR A 646 -36.84 -16.12 14.27
N GLY A 647 -35.70 -15.75 13.67
CA GLY A 647 -35.57 -14.54 12.85
C GLY A 647 -34.86 -13.38 13.54
N ASN A 648 -35.07 -12.19 13.00
CA ASN A 648 -34.34 -10.97 13.34
C ASN A 648 -35.18 -10.11 14.29
N LEU A 649 -34.66 -9.87 15.49
CA LEU A 649 -35.33 -9.08 16.52
C LEU A 649 -34.29 -8.20 17.22
N THR A 650 -34.59 -6.92 17.37
CA THR A 650 -33.85 -6.03 18.28
C THR A 650 -34.84 -5.41 19.25
N ILE A 651 -34.51 -5.40 20.54
CA ILE A 651 -35.37 -4.82 21.58
C ILE A 651 -34.56 -3.84 22.40
N ILE A 652 -35.02 -2.59 22.42
CA ILE A 652 -34.56 -1.54 23.32
C ILE A 652 -35.61 -1.33 24.38
N SER A 653 -35.29 -1.62 25.64
CA SER A 653 -36.20 -1.45 26.77
C SER A 653 -35.63 -0.46 27.78
N GLU A 654 -36.41 0.57 28.10
CA GLU A 654 -36.18 1.48 29.23
C GLU A 654 -36.41 0.77 30.59
N GLY A 655 -37.04 -0.41 30.56
CA GLY A 655 -37.37 -1.25 31.70
C GLY A 655 -36.44 -2.46 31.86
N VAL A 656 -36.98 -3.50 32.50
CA VAL A 656 -36.37 -4.82 32.65
C VAL A 656 -36.82 -5.73 31.50
N ILE A 657 -35.88 -6.46 30.91
CA ILE A 657 -36.18 -7.55 29.98
C ILE A 657 -36.22 -8.87 30.75
N TYR A 658 -37.37 -9.54 30.73
CA TYR A 658 -37.54 -10.90 31.25
C TYR A 658 -37.59 -11.88 30.07
N ASP A 659 -36.51 -12.61 29.84
CA ASP A 659 -36.39 -13.58 28.75
C ASP A 659 -36.65 -15.01 29.27
N ARG A 660 -37.82 -15.55 28.92
CA ARG A 660 -38.23 -16.94 29.19
C ARG A 660 -38.38 -17.74 27.89
N SER A 661 -37.62 -17.38 26.87
CA SER A 661 -37.68 -18.03 25.57
C SER A 661 -37.20 -19.49 25.64
N THR A 662 -37.89 -20.37 24.93
CA THR A 662 -37.55 -21.80 24.86
C THR A 662 -37.37 -22.26 23.41
N ASN A 663 -36.22 -22.86 23.11
CA ASN A 663 -35.84 -23.32 21.77
C ASN A 663 -36.00 -22.26 20.66
N SER A 664 -35.88 -20.97 21.01
CA SER A 664 -35.97 -19.86 20.06
C SER A 664 -34.59 -19.50 19.50
N HIS A 665 -34.53 -19.15 18.22
CA HIS A 665 -33.31 -18.77 17.49
C HIS A 665 -33.41 -17.32 17.00
N LEU A 666 -32.94 -16.37 17.80
CA LEU A 666 -33.11 -14.94 17.57
C LEU A 666 -31.77 -14.31 17.20
N SER A 667 -31.77 -13.50 16.16
CA SER A 667 -30.61 -12.75 15.69
C SER A 667 -30.88 -11.26 15.78
N ALA A 668 -29.86 -10.44 15.97
CA ALA A 668 -29.99 -9.00 15.95
C ALA A 668 -30.61 -8.55 14.62
N TRP A 669 -31.62 -7.68 14.69
CA TRP A 669 -32.19 -7.06 13.50
C TRP A 669 -31.22 -6.05 12.90
N ASP A 670 -30.54 -5.30 13.76
CA ASP A 670 -29.41 -4.47 13.37
C ASP A 670 -28.14 -5.32 13.28
N THR A 671 -27.87 -5.85 12.09
CA THR A 671 -26.65 -6.63 11.84
C THR A 671 -25.38 -5.81 11.85
N THR A 672 -25.50 -4.48 11.72
CA THR A 672 -24.36 -3.56 11.83
C THR A 672 -23.94 -3.53 13.28
N ASN A 673 -24.75 -2.95 14.17
CA ASN A 673 -24.37 -2.80 15.58
C ASN A 673 -24.45 -4.11 16.37
N GLY A 674 -25.14 -5.12 15.84
CA GLY A 674 -25.31 -6.43 16.45
C GLY A 674 -26.16 -6.42 17.71
N ILE A 675 -26.80 -5.30 18.06
CA ILE A 675 -27.60 -5.21 19.28
C ILE A 675 -28.86 -6.06 19.15
N LEU A 676 -28.98 -7.03 20.06
CA LEU A 676 -30.14 -7.91 20.14
C LEU A 676 -31.06 -7.41 21.26
N TYR A 677 -30.51 -7.20 22.44
CA TYR A 677 -31.24 -6.71 23.61
C TYR A 677 -30.49 -5.57 24.28
N TYR A 678 -31.14 -4.42 24.43
CA TYR A 678 -30.76 -3.34 25.33
C TYR A 678 -31.73 -3.28 26.50
N ALA A 679 -31.22 -3.37 27.73
CA ALA A 679 -32.04 -3.29 28.93
C ALA A 679 -31.48 -2.23 29.89
N ARG A 680 -32.18 -1.10 30.05
CA ARG A 680 -31.72 -0.03 30.94
C ARG A 680 -31.74 -0.44 32.41
N ARG A 681 -32.79 -1.17 32.84
CA ARG A 681 -32.99 -1.53 34.26
C ARG A 681 -32.63 -2.98 34.59
N GLY A 682 -32.28 -3.79 33.60
CA GLY A 682 -31.70 -5.12 33.78
C GLY A 682 -32.24 -6.17 32.82
N TYR A 683 -31.49 -7.25 32.66
CA TYR A 683 -31.89 -8.40 31.86
C TYR A 683 -31.94 -9.63 32.78
N VAL A 684 -33.10 -10.27 32.85
CA VAL A 684 -33.35 -11.45 33.66
C VAL A 684 -33.75 -12.58 32.73
N THR A 685 -33.02 -13.69 32.75
CA THR A 685 -33.30 -14.83 31.87
C THR A 685 -33.67 -16.08 32.66
N GLU A 686 -34.63 -16.83 32.13
CA GLU A 686 -34.94 -18.22 32.46
C GLU A 686 -35.03 -19.01 31.14
N SER A 687 -34.21 -18.65 30.14
CA SER A 687 -34.28 -19.22 28.80
C SER A 687 -33.78 -20.67 28.75
N GLY A 688 -34.32 -21.44 27.80
CA GLY A 688 -34.04 -22.86 27.65
C GLY A 688 -33.82 -23.29 26.20
N GLY A 689 -32.60 -23.68 25.82
CA GLY A 689 -32.29 -24.09 24.45
C GLY A 689 -32.28 -22.94 23.44
N ALA A 690 -32.17 -21.70 23.90
CA ALA A 690 -32.22 -20.53 23.04
C ALA A 690 -30.87 -20.29 22.34
N VAL A 691 -30.93 -19.87 21.07
CA VAL A 691 -29.77 -19.45 20.28
C VAL A 691 -29.90 -17.97 20.01
N TYR A 692 -28.91 -17.21 20.48
CA TYR A 692 -28.83 -15.77 20.31
C TYR A 692 -27.66 -15.42 19.38
N ASN A 693 -27.91 -14.65 18.32
CA ASN A 693 -26.86 -14.12 17.46
C ASN A 693 -26.87 -12.59 17.55
N GLY A 694 -26.09 -12.02 18.47
CA GLY A 694 -26.06 -10.59 18.76
C GLY A 694 -25.64 -10.28 20.19
N VAL A 695 -25.82 -9.03 20.59
CA VAL A 695 -25.33 -8.49 21.86
C VAL A 695 -26.47 -8.31 22.86
N ILE A 696 -26.21 -8.76 24.10
CA ILE A 696 -27.03 -8.45 25.28
C ILE A 696 -26.33 -7.33 26.06
N TYR A 697 -26.96 -6.16 26.11
CA TYR A 697 -26.41 -4.93 26.64
C TYR A 697 -27.27 -4.40 27.80
N ALA A 698 -26.71 -4.34 29.00
CA ALA A 698 -27.36 -3.84 30.22
C ALA A 698 -26.39 -2.92 31.00
N PRO A 699 -26.05 -1.74 30.45
CA PRO A 699 -24.90 -0.95 30.91
C PRO A 699 -25.04 -0.43 32.33
N TYR A 700 -26.28 -0.13 32.75
CA TYR A 700 -26.58 0.44 34.05
C TYR A 700 -27.05 -0.61 35.07
N SER A 701 -27.15 -1.89 34.66
CA SER A 701 -27.78 -2.93 35.49
C SER A 701 -27.17 -4.31 35.25
N SER A 702 -27.81 -5.33 35.83
CA SER A 702 -27.30 -6.70 35.82
C SER A 702 -27.95 -7.54 34.73
N VAL A 703 -27.17 -8.44 34.16
CA VAL A 703 -27.63 -9.63 33.44
C VAL A 703 -27.65 -10.77 34.44
N SER A 704 -28.79 -11.42 34.63
CA SER A 704 -28.97 -12.42 35.68
C SER A 704 -29.90 -13.57 35.31
N GLY A 705 -29.71 -14.71 35.96
CA GLY A 705 -30.58 -15.89 35.83
C GLY A 705 -29.90 -17.07 35.15
N PRO A 706 -30.60 -18.21 34.98
CA PRO A 706 -30.02 -19.34 34.29
C PRO A 706 -30.25 -19.27 32.78
N PHE A 707 -29.15 -19.29 32.01
CA PHE A 707 -29.19 -19.62 30.59
C PHE A 707 -29.15 -21.15 30.43
N THR A 708 -30.27 -21.83 30.26
CA THR A 708 -30.30 -23.30 30.25
C THR A 708 -30.05 -23.85 28.86
N ASN A 709 -28.91 -24.49 28.61
CA ASN A 709 -28.53 -25.04 27.29
C ASN A 709 -28.58 -24.01 26.15
N SER A 710 -28.23 -22.75 26.44
CA SER A 710 -28.31 -21.66 25.48
C SER A 710 -26.95 -21.39 24.82
N THR A 711 -26.97 -20.90 23.58
CA THR A 711 -25.77 -20.47 22.86
C THR A 711 -25.86 -19.00 22.47
N LEU A 712 -24.78 -18.27 22.62
CA LEU A 712 -24.66 -16.87 22.25
C LEU A 712 -23.50 -16.69 21.26
N SER A 713 -23.81 -16.33 20.01
CA SER A 713 -22.83 -15.89 19.04
C SER A 713 -22.83 -14.36 19.03
N GLY A 714 -22.01 -13.75 19.90
CA GLY A 714 -22.04 -12.32 20.23
C GLY A 714 -21.41 -12.05 21.59
N GLY A 715 -21.91 -11.06 22.33
CA GLY A 715 -21.33 -10.66 23.62
C GLY A 715 -22.34 -10.24 24.69
N ILE A 716 -21.89 -10.25 25.94
CA ILE A 716 -22.63 -9.76 27.11
C ILE A 716 -21.87 -8.58 27.71
N PHE A 717 -22.54 -7.45 27.79
CA PHE A 717 -21.99 -6.19 28.28
C PHE A 717 -22.93 -5.66 29.34
N ALA A 718 -22.50 -5.64 30.59
CA ALA A 718 -23.40 -5.31 31.69
C ALA A 718 -22.64 -4.71 32.87
N ASN A 719 -23.34 -3.99 33.75
CA ASN A 719 -22.73 -3.60 35.02
C ASN A 719 -22.33 -4.86 35.81
N ASN A 720 -23.23 -5.83 35.96
CA ASN A 720 -22.92 -7.12 36.58
C ASN A 720 -23.45 -8.30 35.75
N LEU A 721 -22.70 -9.40 35.72
CA LEU A 721 -23.17 -10.68 35.23
C LEU A 721 -23.23 -11.69 36.39
N SER A 722 -24.45 -12.10 36.73
CA SER A 722 -24.72 -13.03 37.84
C SER A 722 -25.40 -14.30 37.33
N LEU A 723 -24.63 -15.37 37.19
CA LEU A 723 -25.13 -16.67 36.72
C LEU A 723 -25.68 -17.51 37.89
N SER A 724 -26.81 -18.17 37.68
CA SER A 724 -27.48 -18.97 38.71
C SER A 724 -27.62 -20.45 38.31
N ALA A 725 -28.04 -21.29 39.28
CA ALA A 725 -28.14 -22.73 39.13
C ALA A 725 -28.91 -23.15 37.86
N GLY A 726 -28.32 -24.06 37.07
CA GLY A 726 -28.92 -24.54 35.81
C GLY A 726 -28.39 -23.86 34.55
N THR A 727 -27.53 -22.85 34.70
CA THR A 727 -26.83 -22.24 33.56
C THR A 727 -25.95 -23.26 32.84
N SER A 728 -26.12 -23.36 31.52
CA SER A 728 -25.21 -23.97 30.56
C SER A 728 -25.16 -23.06 29.34
N LEU A 729 -24.23 -22.10 29.35
CA LEU A 729 -24.06 -21.10 28.30
C LEU A 729 -22.76 -21.35 27.53
N SER A 730 -22.87 -21.41 26.20
CA SER A 730 -21.72 -21.32 25.30
C SER A 730 -21.77 -19.99 24.57
N ALA A 731 -20.84 -19.09 24.87
CA ALA A 731 -20.69 -17.82 24.18
C ALA A 731 -19.45 -17.84 23.27
N GLN A 732 -19.54 -17.25 22.10
CA GLN A 732 -18.40 -17.06 21.21
C GLN A 732 -18.48 -15.69 20.59
N GLN A 733 -17.33 -15.09 20.34
CA GLN A 733 -17.29 -13.91 19.51
C GLN A 733 -17.78 -14.26 18.11
N ALA A 734 -18.82 -13.60 17.65
CA ALA A 734 -19.29 -13.81 16.29
C ALA A 734 -18.47 -12.98 15.31
N ALA A 735 -17.95 -13.64 14.28
CA ALA A 735 -17.35 -12.98 13.13
C ALA A 735 -18.45 -12.21 12.38
N GLY A 736 -18.33 -10.89 12.31
CA GLY A 736 -19.26 -10.06 11.53
C GLY A 736 -20.36 -9.33 12.32
N PHE A 737 -20.21 -9.12 13.63
CA PHE A 737 -20.94 -8.05 14.33
C PHE A 737 -19.99 -6.89 14.66
N PRO A 738 -19.79 -5.97 13.72
CA PRO A 738 -18.99 -4.78 13.91
C PRO A 738 -19.77 -3.72 14.70
N PRO A 739 -19.51 -3.41 15.98
CA PRO A 739 -20.07 -2.19 16.54
C PRO A 739 -19.60 -1.00 15.68
N SER A 740 -20.62 -0.31 15.15
CA SER A 740 -20.62 0.91 14.34
C SER A 740 -19.50 1.14 13.32
N THR A 741 -19.56 0.46 12.18
CA THR A 741 -19.42 1.25 10.95
C THR A 741 -20.81 1.68 10.53
N TYR A 742 -21.20 2.88 10.93
CA TYR A 742 -21.95 3.71 10.00
C TYR A 742 -20.93 4.30 9.02
N PRO A 743 -20.77 3.78 7.79
CA PRO A 743 -20.88 4.71 6.69
C PRO A 743 -22.35 5.09 6.65
N LEU A 744 -22.69 6.37 6.84
CA LEU A 744 -23.98 6.84 6.31
C LEU A 744 -24.03 6.35 4.86
N PRO A 745 -25.00 5.50 4.46
CA PRO A 745 -25.24 5.31 3.05
C PRO A 745 -25.61 6.69 2.55
N LEU A 746 -24.81 7.23 1.64
CA LEU A 746 -25.17 8.36 0.79
C LEU A 746 -26.28 7.89 -0.17
N ILE A 747 -27.42 7.46 0.36
CA ILE A 747 -28.65 7.25 -0.36
C ILE A 747 -29.65 8.16 0.32
N ALA A 748 -29.97 9.23 -0.39
CA ALA A 748 -31.08 10.12 -0.12
C ALA A 748 -32.37 9.30 0.09
N VAL A 749 -32.68 8.98 1.35
CA VAL A 749 -34.05 8.89 1.82
C VAL A 749 -34.19 9.99 2.87
N GLU A 750 -34.66 11.12 2.37
CA GLU A 750 -34.99 12.33 3.09
C GLU A 750 -36.14 12.03 4.08
N GLN A 751 -35.83 11.82 5.36
CA GLN A 751 -36.68 12.10 6.53
C GLN A 751 -35.75 12.43 7.73
N PRO A 752 -36.15 13.34 8.63
CA PRO A 752 -35.18 14.25 9.21
C PRO A 752 -34.67 13.76 10.57
N VAL A 753 -33.34 13.72 10.72
CA VAL A 753 -32.69 13.61 12.03
C VAL A 753 -32.89 14.97 12.69
N PRO A 754 -33.49 15.08 13.89
CA PRO A 754 -33.73 16.39 14.50
C PRO A 754 -32.39 17.09 14.66
N ASN A 755 -32.16 18.09 13.83
CA ASN A 755 -30.95 18.91 13.83
C ASN A 755 -31.02 19.84 15.05
N ILE A 756 -30.57 19.33 16.20
CA ILE A 756 -30.66 19.98 17.51
C ILE A 756 -29.35 20.72 17.79
N ILE A 757 -29.47 21.97 18.22
CA ILE A 757 -28.37 22.76 18.78
C ILE A 757 -28.61 22.89 20.28
N TYR A 758 -27.61 22.60 21.10
CA TYR A 758 -27.62 22.96 22.52
C TYR A 758 -27.00 24.34 22.68
N VAL A 759 -27.67 25.21 23.42
CA VAL A 759 -27.27 26.61 23.62
C VAL A 759 -27.46 27.01 25.07
N SER A 760 -26.56 27.81 25.61
CA SER A 760 -26.72 28.61 26.83
C SER A 760 -26.56 30.09 26.47
N SER A 761 -26.84 30.99 27.42
CA SER A 761 -26.59 32.42 27.22
C SER A 761 -25.95 33.08 28.43
N MET A 762 -25.00 33.99 28.19
CA MET A 762 -24.29 34.85 29.17
C MET A 762 -25.17 35.66 30.15
N GLY A 763 -26.48 35.54 30.06
CA GLY A 763 -27.38 36.18 31.00
C GLY A 763 -28.82 35.75 30.82
N GLY A 764 -29.56 35.73 31.92
CA GLY A 764 -30.97 35.32 31.91
C GLY A 764 -31.92 36.17 31.04
N GLY A 765 -33.12 35.65 30.81
CA GLY A 765 -34.16 36.30 30.03
C GLY A 765 -35.24 35.34 29.55
N THR A 766 -35.59 35.46 28.27
CA THR A 766 -36.57 34.57 27.64
C THR A 766 -36.13 34.22 26.23
N VAL A 767 -35.98 32.93 25.96
CA VAL A 767 -35.59 32.38 24.65
C VAL A 767 -36.69 31.46 24.18
N GLY A 768 -37.25 31.69 22.98
CA GLY A 768 -38.34 30.85 22.47
C GLY A 768 -39.61 30.81 23.34
N GLY A 769 -39.79 31.78 24.25
CA GLY A 769 -40.89 31.79 25.23
C GLY A 769 -40.61 31.00 26.52
N ILE A 770 -39.43 30.43 26.67
CA ILE A 770 -38.94 29.75 27.86
C ILE A 770 -38.17 30.76 28.71
N ALA A 771 -38.51 30.87 29.99
CA ALA A 771 -37.69 31.63 30.93
C ALA A 771 -36.37 30.87 31.13
N THR A 772 -35.26 31.57 30.92
CA THR A 772 -33.90 31.02 31.00
C THR A 772 -33.10 31.89 31.94
N ALA A 773 -32.30 31.28 32.80
CA ALA A 773 -31.21 31.91 33.51
C ALA A 773 -29.91 31.73 32.71
N ASP A 774 -28.82 32.31 33.22
CA ASP A 774 -27.45 32.17 32.72
C ASP A 774 -26.96 30.71 32.86
N GLU A 775 -27.31 30.05 33.97
CA GLU A 775 -26.95 28.65 34.21
C GLU A 775 -27.74 27.59 33.42
N ASP A 776 -28.64 28.00 32.51
CA ASP A 776 -29.56 27.09 31.83
C ASP A 776 -29.06 26.68 30.44
N ILE A 777 -29.24 25.40 30.11
CA ILE A 777 -28.97 24.87 28.77
C ILE A 777 -30.29 24.54 28.09
N LEU A 778 -30.49 25.11 26.91
CA LEU A 778 -31.64 24.90 26.05
C LEU A 778 -31.28 24.03 24.86
N THR A 779 -32.27 23.33 24.32
CA THR A 779 -32.19 22.72 22.99
C THR A 779 -32.98 23.55 21.99
N TYR A 780 -32.42 23.78 20.81
CA TYR A 780 -33.09 24.38 19.66
C TYR A 780 -33.25 23.34 18.56
N ASN A 781 -34.49 22.96 18.26
CA ASN A 781 -34.80 22.09 17.13
C ASN A 781 -34.89 22.95 15.86
N ARG A 782 -33.92 22.82 14.96
CA ARG A 782 -33.83 23.65 13.75
C ARG A 782 -34.91 23.37 12.71
N GLU A 783 -35.56 22.21 12.76
CA GLU A 783 -36.66 21.89 11.84
C GLU A 783 -37.97 22.50 12.30
N GLN A 784 -38.25 22.40 13.60
CA GLN A 784 -39.46 22.91 14.21
C GLN A 784 -39.35 24.40 14.56
N GLY A 785 -38.13 24.93 14.59
CA GLY A 785 -37.84 26.30 15.00
C GLY A 785 -38.24 26.58 16.44
N SER A 786 -38.10 25.59 17.33
CA SER A 786 -38.60 25.65 18.70
C SER A 786 -37.53 25.31 19.73
N TYR A 787 -37.66 25.91 20.91
CA TYR A 787 -36.77 25.68 22.05
C TYR A 787 -37.42 24.74 23.07
N ALA A 788 -36.59 24.02 23.82
CA ALA A 788 -36.99 23.30 25.04
C ALA A 788 -35.90 23.39 26.11
N MET A 789 -36.32 23.54 27.38
CA MET A 789 -35.42 23.46 28.53
C MET A 789 -34.78 22.08 28.58
N PHE A 790 -33.46 22.02 28.68
CA PHE A 790 -32.72 20.77 28.67
C PHE A 790 -31.99 20.52 29.99
N ILE A 791 -31.25 21.50 30.49
CA ILE A 791 -30.72 21.53 31.87
C ILE A 791 -31.18 22.84 32.50
N ASP A 792 -31.86 22.73 33.63
CA ASP A 792 -32.17 23.84 34.53
C ASP A 792 -31.05 23.88 35.57
N GLY A 793 -30.11 24.83 35.43
CA GLY A 793 -28.91 24.90 36.26
C GLY A 793 -29.24 25.25 37.72
N SER A 794 -30.33 25.99 37.91
CA SER A 794 -30.84 26.39 39.21
C SER A 794 -31.22 25.18 40.06
N ASP A 795 -31.79 24.13 39.45
CA ASP A 795 -32.15 22.89 40.16
C ASP A 795 -30.94 22.06 40.64
N ILE A 796 -29.77 22.25 40.02
CA ILE A 796 -28.54 21.50 40.33
C ILE A 796 -27.54 22.31 41.16
N GLY A 797 -27.98 23.43 41.72
CA GLY A 797 -27.21 24.24 42.66
C GLY A 797 -26.25 25.22 41.99
N LEU A 798 -26.47 25.55 40.71
CA LEU A 798 -25.72 26.57 39.97
C LEU A 798 -26.41 27.94 39.96
N SER A 799 -27.46 28.13 40.78
CA SER A 799 -28.16 29.41 40.85
C SER A 799 -27.18 30.58 41.06
N TYR A 800 -27.28 31.60 40.20
CA TYR A 800 -26.42 32.80 40.20
C TYR A 800 -24.97 32.59 39.74
N THR A 801 -24.69 31.52 39.00
CA THR A 801 -23.39 31.26 38.36
C THR A 801 -23.64 31.09 36.88
N ASP A 802 -22.80 31.65 36.02
CA ASP A 802 -22.92 31.39 34.59
C ASP A 802 -22.22 30.08 34.20
N ILE A 803 -22.75 29.38 33.21
CA ILE A 803 -22.05 28.25 32.59
C ILE A 803 -21.26 28.81 31.42
N ASP A 804 -19.97 29.04 31.65
CA ASP A 804 -19.06 29.62 30.65
C ASP A 804 -18.86 28.70 29.46
N ALA A 805 -18.74 27.40 29.70
CA ALA A 805 -18.71 26.42 28.63
C ALA A 805 -19.37 25.12 29.07
N PHE A 806 -19.96 24.43 28.11
CA PHE A 806 -20.37 23.05 28.31
C PHE A 806 -20.14 22.20 27.07
N PHE A 807 -20.01 20.89 27.29
CA PHE A 807 -19.95 19.90 26.21
C PHE A 807 -20.75 18.66 26.57
N ALA A 808 -21.63 18.23 25.66
CA ALA A 808 -22.41 17.00 25.84
C ALA A 808 -21.59 15.79 25.39
N LEU A 809 -21.34 14.85 26.31
CA LEU A 809 -20.63 13.61 26.00
C LEU A 809 -21.60 12.54 25.46
N PRO A 810 -21.12 11.64 24.58
CA PRO A 810 -21.95 10.57 24.03
C PRO A 810 -22.54 9.59 25.06
N ASP A 811 -21.98 9.52 26.26
CA ASP A 811 -22.48 8.72 27.37
C ASP A 811 -23.68 9.37 28.11
N GLY A 812 -24.09 10.58 27.68
CA GLY A 812 -25.18 11.35 28.26
C GLY A 812 -24.79 12.20 29.48
N THR A 813 -23.49 12.31 29.77
CA THR A 813 -22.96 13.25 30.77
C THR A 813 -22.56 14.58 30.13
N PHE A 814 -22.34 15.60 30.95
CA PHE A 814 -22.03 16.95 30.49
C PHE A 814 -20.77 17.45 31.16
N LEU A 815 -19.85 17.99 30.39
CA LEU A 815 -18.73 18.76 30.93
C LEU A 815 -19.15 20.21 31.06
N MET A 816 -18.72 20.88 32.13
CA MET A 816 -19.07 22.26 32.45
C MET A 816 -17.87 22.99 33.05
N SER A 817 -17.64 24.23 32.64
CA SER A 817 -16.85 25.26 33.32
C SER A 817 -17.77 26.42 33.74
N PHE A 818 -17.25 27.37 34.53
CA PHE A 818 -18.05 28.43 35.16
C PHE A 818 -17.29 29.76 35.18
N ASP A 819 -18.00 30.88 35.06
CA ASP A 819 -17.48 32.27 35.07
C ASP A 819 -16.67 32.67 36.30
N SER A 820 -16.76 31.86 37.34
CA SER A 820 -16.23 32.19 38.64
C SER A 820 -16.00 30.95 39.48
N SER A 821 -15.13 31.09 40.48
CA SER A 821 -14.88 30.00 41.41
C SER A 821 -16.08 29.77 42.32
N ILE A 822 -16.72 28.61 42.18
CA ILE A 822 -17.93 28.25 42.92
C ILE A 822 -17.75 27.00 43.78
N SER A 823 -18.68 26.79 44.70
CA SER A 823 -18.70 25.59 45.54
C SER A 823 -19.69 24.57 44.99
N VAL A 824 -19.20 23.52 44.37
CA VAL A 824 -20.00 22.43 43.81
C VAL A 824 -19.96 21.22 44.75
N SER A 825 -21.11 20.73 45.18
CA SER A 825 -21.18 19.52 46.01
C SER A 825 -21.17 18.25 45.13
N PRO A 826 -20.37 17.20 45.46
CA PRO A 826 -19.56 17.02 46.67
C PRO A 826 -18.09 17.49 46.54
N LEU A 827 -17.72 18.16 45.45
CA LEU A 827 -16.35 18.42 45.03
C LEU A 827 -15.62 19.49 45.86
N GLY A 828 -16.36 20.43 46.45
CA GLY A 828 -15.79 21.59 47.12
C GLY A 828 -15.68 22.76 46.16
N THR A 829 -14.60 23.53 46.24
CA THR A 829 -14.36 24.66 45.34
C THR A 829 -13.90 24.15 43.99
N VAL A 830 -14.59 24.59 42.94
CA VAL A 830 -14.24 24.44 41.53
C VAL A 830 -13.83 25.82 41.05
N TYR A 831 -12.63 25.96 40.51
CA TYR A 831 -12.13 27.22 39.97
C TYR A 831 -12.61 27.42 38.53
N TYR A 832 -12.48 28.64 38.03
CA TYR A 832 -12.95 29.05 36.71
C TYR A 832 -12.22 28.27 35.57
N ALA A 833 -10.94 27.95 35.78
CA ALA A 833 -10.14 27.12 34.87
C ALA A 833 -10.37 25.59 35.01
N ASP A 834 -11.34 25.16 35.83
CA ASP A 834 -11.62 23.74 36.06
C ASP A 834 -12.82 23.26 35.23
N ILE A 835 -12.82 21.97 34.89
CA ILE A 835 -13.96 21.34 34.23
C ILE A 835 -14.49 20.21 35.12
N VAL A 836 -15.79 20.26 35.39
CA VAL A 836 -16.51 19.20 36.10
C VAL A 836 -17.38 18.41 35.13
N ARG A 837 -17.63 17.15 35.46
CA ARG A 837 -18.62 16.33 34.78
C ARG A 837 -19.89 16.27 35.61
N PHE A 838 -21.01 16.67 35.01
CA PHE A 838 -22.35 16.47 35.50
C PHE A 838 -22.96 15.18 34.93
N THR A 839 -23.37 14.27 35.81
CA THR A 839 -24.12 13.06 35.45
C THR A 839 -25.60 13.26 35.80
N PRO A 840 -26.48 13.42 34.80
CA PRO A 840 -27.90 13.64 35.05
C PRO A 840 -28.59 12.35 35.51
N THR A 841 -29.48 12.51 36.48
CA THR A 841 -30.51 11.52 36.87
C THR A 841 -31.90 11.92 36.36
N SER A 842 -32.12 13.23 36.12
CA SER A 842 -33.25 13.80 35.38
C SER A 842 -32.81 15.06 34.64
N LEU A 843 -33.45 15.34 33.49
CA LEU A 843 -33.22 16.50 32.63
C LEU A 843 -34.53 17.28 32.44
N GLY A 844 -34.44 18.48 31.87
CA GLY A 844 -35.56 19.39 31.62
C GLY A 844 -35.79 20.38 32.76
N SER A 845 -37.01 20.89 32.92
CA SER A 845 -37.35 21.89 33.96
C SER A 845 -37.36 21.36 35.41
N THR A 846 -36.89 20.13 35.63
CA THR A 846 -36.68 19.51 36.94
C THR A 846 -35.39 18.71 36.86
N THR A 847 -34.26 19.41 36.74
CA THR A 847 -32.97 18.76 36.52
C THR A 847 -32.41 18.25 37.84
N ALA A 848 -31.82 17.05 37.84
CA ALA A 848 -31.16 16.51 39.02
C ALA A 848 -30.02 15.62 38.58
N GLY A 849 -28.92 15.59 39.33
CA GLY A 849 -27.76 14.76 39.02
C GLY A 849 -26.65 14.91 40.05
N THR A 850 -25.47 14.45 39.69
CA THR A 850 -24.28 14.52 40.54
C THR A 850 -23.08 15.02 39.76
N PHE A 851 -22.23 15.80 40.42
CA PHE A 851 -20.97 16.28 39.85
C PHE A 851 -19.78 15.39 40.26
N GLU A 852 -18.83 15.24 39.34
CA GLU A 852 -17.51 14.66 39.57
C GLU A 852 -16.41 15.50 38.90
N TRP A 853 -15.18 15.40 39.39
CA TRP A 853 -14.02 16.06 38.76
C TRP A 853 -13.72 15.45 37.40
N TYR A 854 -13.51 16.30 36.38
CA TYR A 854 -13.06 15.86 35.07
C TYR A 854 -11.65 16.38 34.74
N PHE A 855 -11.39 17.66 34.99
CA PHE A 855 -10.13 18.30 34.69
C PHE A 855 -9.88 19.44 35.69
N ASP A 856 -8.69 19.46 36.27
CA ASP A 856 -8.21 20.52 37.17
C ASP A 856 -7.19 21.34 36.39
N GLY A 857 -7.56 22.56 36.00
CA GLY A 857 -6.72 23.40 35.14
C GLY A 857 -5.49 23.93 35.87
N SER A 858 -5.62 24.13 37.18
CA SER A 858 -4.55 24.66 38.02
C SER A 858 -3.36 23.70 38.13
N ASP A 859 -3.63 22.39 38.13
CA ASP A 859 -2.58 21.35 38.12
C ASP A 859 -1.73 21.36 36.84
N VAL A 860 -2.27 21.90 35.74
CA VAL A 860 -1.62 21.91 34.42
C VAL A 860 -1.34 23.31 33.88
N GLY A 861 -1.32 24.30 34.78
CA GLY A 861 -0.75 25.61 34.53
C GLY A 861 -1.74 26.73 34.20
N LEU A 862 -3.05 26.46 34.15
CA LEU A 862 -4.08 27.50 34.04
C LEU A 862 -4.31 28.10 35.42
N THR A 863 -3.71 29.26 35.70
CA THR A 863 -3.60 29.80 37.07
C THR A 863 -3.96 31.28 37.20
N THR A 864 -4.25 31.94 36.09
CA THR A 864 -4.62 33.35 36.04
C THR A 864 -6.08 33.52 35.61
N SER A 865 -6.69 34.66 35.91
CA SER A 865 -8.07 34.95 35.50
C SER A 865 -8.25 35.11 33.99
N ASP A 866 -7.16 35.29 33.25
CA ASP A 866 -7.18 35.33 31.78
C ASP A 866 -7.19 33.90 31.19
N GLU A 867 -6.97 32.87 32.02
CA GLU A 867 -6.96 31.45 31.63
C GLU A 867 -8.25 30.74 32.07
N ASP A 868 -9.35 31.51 32.16
CA ASP A 868 -10.69 31.00 32.40
C ASP A 868 -11.19 30.22 31.19
N ILE A 869 -11.76 29.03 31.39
CA ILE A 869 -12.18 28.16 30.28
C ILE A 869 -13.60 28.52 29.86
N ASP A 870 -13.72 29.07 28.66
CA ASP A 870 -14.94 29.60 28.05
C ASP A 870 -15.38 28.85 26.78
N ALA A 871 -14.59 27.86 26.34
CA ALA A 871 -15.05 26.90 25.35
C ALA A 871 -14.46 25.50 25.59
N ILE A 872 -15.29 24.47 25.42
CA ILE A 872 -14.90 23.07 25.56
C ILE A 872 -15.24 22.32 24.27
N GLY A 873 -14.27 21.61 23.72
CA GLY A 873 -14.43 20.78 22.54
C GLY A 873 -13.54 19.55 22.58
N PHE A 874 -13.72 18.67 21.60
CA PHE A 874 -12.89 17.48 21.47
C PHE A 874 -12.44 17.31 20.04
N THR A 875 -11.15 17.05 19.85
CA THR A 875 -10.64 16.62 18.54
C THR A 875 -11.38 15.36 18.07
N PRO A 876 -11.38 15.04 16.76
CA PRO A 876 -11.94 13.79 16.23
C PRO A 876 -11.39 12.52 16.90
N HIS A 877 -10.22 12.62 17.53
CA HIS A 877 -9.56 11.53 18.26
C HIS A 877 -9.74 11.61 19.79
N GLY A 878 -10.67 12.43 20.28
CA GLY A 878 -11.08 12.46 21.69
C GLY A 878 -10.15 13.20 22.65
N LYS A 879 -9.19 13.99 22.15
CA LYS A 879 -8.42 14.93 22.99
C LYS A 879 -9.23 16.18 23.32
N LEU A 880 -9.16 16.64 24.57
CA LEU A 880 -9.79 17.86 25.06
C LEU A 880 -9.15 19.09 24.38
N VAL A 881 -9.99 19.93 23.79
CA VAL A 881 -9.64 21.24 23.24
C VAL A 881 -10.36 22.29 24.07
N VAL A 882 -9.66 23.36 24.43
CA VAL A 882 -10.25 24.48 25.17
C VAL A 882 -9.88 25.80 24.52
N SER A 883 -10.78 26.78 24.68
CA SER A 883 -10.48 28.21 24.58
C SER A 883 -10.28 28.76 25.99
N THR A 884 -9.70 29.95 26.09
CA THR A 884 -9.71 30.73 27.34
C THR A 884 -10.13 32.16 27.11
N LEU A 885 -10.81 32.76 28.09
CA LEU A 885 -11.34 34.14 28.07
C LEU A 885 -10.30 35.22 27.70
N GLY A 886 -9.03 34.94 27.95
CA GLY A 886 -7.91 35.85 27.72
C GLY A 886 -6.68 35.12 27.19
N TYR A 887 -5.52 35.74 27.39
CA TYR A 887 -4.24 35.16 26.99
C TYR A 887 -3.93 33.88 27.78
N VAL A 888 -3.69 32.79 27.06
CA VAL A 888 -3.22 31.54 27.67
C VAL A 888 -1.69 31.46 27.68
N SER A 889 -1.10 31.11 28.83
CA SER A 889 0.35 30.99 28.99
C SER A 889 0.75 29.79 29.83
N VAL A 890 0.56 28.60 29.25
CA VAL A 890 0.93 27.31 29.85
C VAL A 890 2.29 26.81 29.36
N THR A 891 2.81 25.75 29.98
CA THR A 891 4.09 25.18 29.54
C THR A 891 3.98 24.61 28.12
N GLY A 892 4.69 25.21 27.17
CA GLY A 892 4.79 24.75 25.78
C GLY A 892 3.90 25.49 24.78
N VAL A 893 2.95 26.30 25.25
CA VAL A 893 2.00 27.04 24.40
C VAL A 893 1.74 28.43 24.99
N SER A 894 1.68 29.45 24.14
CA SER A 894 1.28 30.80 24.54
C SER A 894 0.44 31.40 23.43
N GLY A 895 -0.85 31.62 23.68
CA GLY A 895 -1.84 32.07 22.71
C GLY A 895 -2.61 33.29 23.17
N ASN A 896 -3.32 33.92 22.23
CA ASN A 896 -4.27 35.00 22.44
C ASN A 896 -5.67 34.46 22.82
N ASP A 897 -6.62 35.37 23.06
CA ASP A 897 -8.01 35.08 23.43
C ASP A 897 -8.79 34.34 22.34
N GLU A 898 -8.39 34.44 21.06
CA GLU A 898 -9.07 33.73 19.97
C GLU A 898 -8.46 32.36 19.62
N ASP A 899 -7.57 31.84 20.45
CA ASP A 899 -6.80 30.63 20.17
C ASP A 899 -7.30 29.40 20.93
N LEU A 900 -7.25 28.24 20.27
CA LEU A 900 -7.58 26.95 20.89
C LEU A 900 -6.32 26.14 21.15
N ILE A 901 -6.26 25.58 22.35
CA ILE A 901 -5.19 24.67 22.79
C ILE A 901 -5.75 23.28 23.05
N VAL A 902 -4.95 22.26 22.75
CA VAL A 902 -5.31 20.85 22.95
C VAL A 902 -4.50 20.24 24.09
N PHE A 903 -5.20 19.57 24.99
CA PHE A 903 -4.61 18.86 26.10
C PHE A 903 -4.42 17.38 25.76
N THR A 904 -3.22 16.86 26.01
CA THR A 904 -2.96 15.41 26.00
C THR A 904 -2.79 14.93 27.44
N PRO A 905 -3.80 14.24 28.02
CA PRO A 905 -3.76 13.82 29.41
C PRO A 905 -2.82 12.63 29.61
N THR A 906 -2.11 12.64 30.74
CA THR A 906 -1.54 11.45 31.40
C THR A 906 -2.42 11.01 32.58
N SER A 907 -3.15 11.94 33.20
CA SER A 907 -4.25 11.70 34.13
C SER A 907 -5.29 12.82 34.05
N LEU A 908 -6.56 12.48 34.30
CA LEU A 908 -7.70 13.39 34.40
C LEU A 908 -8.31 13.30 35.82
N GLY A 909 -9.20 14.23 36.15
CA GLY A 909 -9.86 14.37 37.45
C GLY A 909 -9.14 15.37 38.36
N ALA A 910 -9.37 15.29 39.68
CA ALA A 910 -8.84 16.24 40.66
C ALA A 910 -7.30 16.25 40.84
N ASN A 911 -6.57 15.46 40.06
CA ASN A 911 -5.10 15.44 40.01
C ASN A 911 -4.72 15.34 38.53
N THR A 912 -5.02 16.39 37.77
CA THR A 912 -4.84 16.39 36.32
C THR A 912 -3.35 16.51 35.99
N ALA A 913 -2.88 15.74 35.02
CA ALA A 913 -1.49 15.84 34.57
C ALA A 913 -1.42 15.55 33.09
N GLY A 914 -0.58 16.27 32.35
CA GLY A 914 -0.45 16.09 30.91
C GLY A 914 0.35 17.23 30.27
N THR A 915 0.21 17.36 28.95
CA THR A 915 0.91 18.39 28.18
C THR A 915 -0.03 19.11 27.23
N TRP A 916 0.21 20.40 27.05
CA TRP A 916 -0.50 21.26 26.10
C TRP A 916 0.21 21.33 24.75
N ALA A 917 -0.58 21.53 23.68
CA ALA A 917 -0.10 21.87 22.35
C ALA A 917 -1.08 22.83 21.67
N TRP A 918 -0.61 23.56 20.67
CA TRP A 918 -1.47 24.36 19.79
C TRP A 918 -2.48 23.47 19.06
N TYR A 919 -3.71 23.94 18.93
CA TYR A 919 -4.72 23.30 18.09
C TYR A 919 -5.20 24.21 16.96
N PHE A 920 -5.52 25.45 17.27
CA PHE A 920 -6.05 26.43 16.32
C PHE A 920 -5.59 27.83 16.74
N ASP A 921 -4.84 28.47 15.87
CA ASP A 921 -4.55 29.90 15.89
C ASP A 921 -5.69 30.69 15.19
N GLY A 922 -6.44 31.48 15.95
CA GLY A 922 -7.57 32.28 15.47
C GLY A 922 -7.13 33.53 14.69
N SER A 923 -5.97 34.06 15.04
CA SER A 923 -5.37 35.24 14.41
C SER A 923 -5.06 34.98 12.94
N ASP A 924 -4.60 33.77 12.61
CA ASP A 924 -4.30 33.35 11.25
C ASP A 924 -5.53 33.26 10.33
N VAL A 925 -6.72 33.13 10.91
CA VAL A 925 -7.97 32.88 10.15
C VAL A 925 -8.97 34.01 10.22
N GLY A 926 -8.52 35.18 10.66
CA GLY A 926 -9.23 36.45 10.57
C GLY A 926 -10.15 36.77 11.74
N LEU A 927 -9.98 36.08 12.88
CA LEU A 927 -10.50 36.52 14.18
C LEU A 927 -9.44 37.47 14.76
N ASN A 928 -9.71 38.78 14.80
CA ASN A 928 -8.70 39.81 15.03
C ASN A 928 -8.79 40.40 16.46
N GLU A 929 -7.65 40.81 17.02
CA GLU A 929 -7.44 41.37 18.38
C GLU A 929 -8.12 42.72 18.71
N SER A 930 -9.31 43.03 18.19
CA SER A 930 -10.01 44.30 18.42
C SER A 930 -11.13 44.19 19.45
N SER A 931 -10.80 43.96 20.71
CA SER A 931 -11.70 44.02 21.90
C SER A 931 -12.96 43.14 21.90
N TYR A 932 -13.32 42.46 20.80
CA TYR A 932 -14.53 41.64 20.67
C TYR A 932 -14.45 40.59 19.55
N GLU A 933 -13.47 39.69 19.57
CA GLU A 933 -13.51 38.50 18.69
C GLU A 933 -13.10 37.18 19.38
N ASP A 934 -13.26 37.11 20.70
CA ASP A 934 -13.06 35.92 21.55
C ASP A 934 -13.95 34.72 21.20
N ILE A 935 -13.38 33.51 21.18
CA ILE A 935 -14.11 32.26 20.88
C ILE A 935 -14.85 31.80 22.13
N ASN A 936 -16.15 32.06 22.14
CA ASN A 936 -17.04 31.77 23.27
C ASN A 936 -17.78 30.43 23.12
N GLY A 937 -17.28 29.52 22.30
CA GLY A 937 -17.95 28.23 22.10
C GLY A 937 -17.47 27.49 20.87
N ILE A 938 -17.19 26.20 21.08
CA ILE A 938 -16.65 25.32 20.06
C ILE A 938 -17.40 24.00 19.99
N TRP A 939 -17.62 23.52 18.77
CA TRP A 939 -17.95 22.13 18.53
C TRP A 939 -17.17 21.61 17.33
N ILE A 940 -16.31 20.63 17.55
CA ILE A 940 -15.54 20.02 16.48
C ILE A 940 -16.29 18.76 16.06
N ASP A 941 -16.64 18.70 14.77
CA ASP A 941 -17.32 17.55 14.21
C ASP A 941 -16.39 16.32 14.29
N PRO A 942 -16.79 15.26 15.04
CA PRO A 942 -15.94 14.11 15.27
C PRO A 942 -15.70 13.28 14.00
N VAL A 943 -16.51 13.48 12.95
CA VAL A 943 -16.40 12.78 11.67
C VAL A 943 -15.58 13.59 10.67
N THR A 944 -15.88 14.88 10.54
CA THR A 944 -15.32 15.71 9.47
C THR A 944 -14.14 16.58 9.91
N GLY A 945 -13.95 16.78 11.22
CA GLY A 945 -12.97 17.73 11.76
C GLY A 945 -13.32 19.21 11.52
N GLN A 946 -14.52 19.51 10.99
CA GLN A 946 -15.01 20.88 10.87
C GLN A 946 -15.22 21.50 12.24
N ILE A 947 -14.80 22.75 12.41
CA ILE A 947 -14.87 23.47 13.67
C ILE A 947 -16.04 24.46 13.60
N TYR A 948 -17.02 24.25 14.46
CA TYR A 948 -18.17 25.12 14.64
C TYR A 948 -17.81 26.11 15.74
N LEU A 949 -17.90 27.39 15.42
CA LEU A 949 -17.43 28.48 16.25
C LEU A 949 -18.57 29.46 16.50
N THR A 950 -18.57 30.02 17.70
CA THR A 950 -19.28 31.24 18.07
C THR A 950 -18.32 32.17 18.81
N THR A 951 -18.64 33.45 18.90
CA THR A 951 -17.76 34.46 19.49
C THR A 951 -18.52 35.31 20.50
N VAL A 952 -17.82 35.94 21.47
CA VAL A 952 -18.46 36.86 22.43
C VAL A 952 -19.14 38.04 21.71
N GLY A 953 -18.52 38.49 20.61
CA GLY A 953 -18.89 39.69 19.87
C GLY A 953 -19.25 39.45 18.41
N SER A 954 -19.33 40.55 17.65
CA SER A 954 -19.47 40.48 16.20
C SER A 954 -18.17 40.03 15.56
N PHE A 955 -18.26 39.05 14.68
CA PHE A 955 -17.11 38.54 13.94
C PHE A 955 -17.16 38.86 12.43
N SER A 956 -16.00 38.94 11.80
CA SER A 956 -15.86 39.17 10.36
C SER A 956 -14.66 38.44 9.76
N VAL A 957 -14.90 37.20 9.32
CA VAL A 957 -13.92 36.37 8.61
C VAL A 957 -14.07 36.46 7.09
N SER A 958 -13.19 35.82 6.32
CA SER A 958 -13.19 35.91 4.85
C SER A 958 -14.52 35.46 4.23
N GLY A 959 -15.34 36.43 3.81
CA GLY A 959 -16.60 36.20 3.10
C GLY A 959 -17.80 35.91 4.00
N LEU A 960 -17.65 36.02 5.32
CA LEU A 960 -18.70 35.73 6.29
C LEU A 960 -18.59 36.65 7.53
N SER A 961 -19.72 37.13 8.02
CA SER A 961 -19.80 37.98 9.22
C SER A 961 -21.07 37.65 10.00
N GLY A 962 -21.03 37.79 11.33
CA GLY A 962 -22.16 37.55 12.22
C GLY A 962 -22.02 38.29 13.55
N ASP A 963 -22.90 37.98 14.49
CA ASP A 963 -22.82 38.40 15.90
C ASP A 963 -22.63 37.21 16.85
N GLY A 964 -22.50 37.47 18.16
CA GLY A 964 -22.26 36.43 19.15
C GLY A 964 -23.44 35.49 19.40
N ALA A 965 -24.58 35.67 18.72
CA ALA A 965 -25.65 34.68 18.68
C ALA A 965 -25.50 33.68 17.52
N ASP A 966 -24.54 33.90 16.62
CA ASP A 966 -24.41 33.13 15.39
C ASP A 966 -23.36 32.02 15.51
N ILE A 967 -23.57 30.95 14.73
CA ILE A 967 -22.62 29.84 14.59
C ILE A 967 -22.12 29.81 13.16
N PHE A 968 -20.80 29.77 12.98
CA PHE A 968 -20.13 29.61 11.69
C PHE A 968 -19.18 28.42 11.69
N ILE A 969 -18.74 28.00 10.52
CA ILE A 969 -17.90 26.79 10.35
C ILE A 969 -16.57 27.18 9.74
N CYS A 970 -15.48 26.92 10.45
CA CYS A 970 -14.17 26.75 9.83
C CYS A 970 -14.04 25.30 9.33
N THR A 971 -13.72 25.13 8.05
CA THR A 971 -13.21 23.86 7.51
C THR A 971 -11.68 23.97 7.40
N PRO A 972 -10.93 23.34 8.32
CA PRO A 972 -9.48 23.54 8.39
C PRO A 972 -8.77 22.82 7.24
N SER A 973 -7.83 23.51 6.59
CA SER A 973 -6.81 22.93 5.71
C SER A 973 -5.46 22.74 6.41
N SER A 974 -5.22 23.46 7.51
CA SER A 974 -4.13 23.22 8.47
C SER A 974 -4.55 23.65 9.86
N LEU A 975 -3.96 23.02 10.88
CA LEU A 975 -4.19 23.25 12.31
C LEU A 975 -2.84 23.37 13.04
N GLY A 976 -2.85 23.90 14.27
CA GLY A 976 -1.66 24.20 15.08
C GLY A 976 -1.40 25.71 15.15
N SER A 977 -0.15 26.11 15.37
CA SER A 977 0.27 27.53 15.39
C SER A 977 0.36 28.17 14.00
N THR A 978 -0.19 27.51 12.99
CA THR A 978 -0.29 28.00 11.61
C THR A 978 -1.59 27.45 11.03
N THR A 979 -2.68 28.17 11.26
CA THR A 979 -4.02 27.71 10.91
C THR A 979 -4.42 28.24 9.55
N ALA A 980 -5.11 27.42 8.78
CA ALA A 980 -5.78 27.86 7.57
C ALA A 980 -7.16 27.25 7.50
N CYS A 981 -8.18 28.09 7.28
CA CYS A 981 -9.57 27.70 7.21
C CYS A 981 -10.20 28.14 5.90
N THR A 982 -11.17 27.36 5.43
CA THR A 982 -12.17 27.80 4.46
C THR A 982 -13.53 27.89 5.13
N TYR A 983 -14.25 28.99 4.86
CA TYR A 983 -15.56 29.27 5.42
C TYR A 983 -16.66 28.95 4.40
N GLY A 984 -17.78 28.42 4.89
CA GLY A 984 -18.96 28.13 4.07
C GLY A 984 -19.61 29.40 3.49
N PRO A 985 -20.55 29.27 2.54
CA PRO A 985 -21.20 30.42 1.88
C PRO A 985 -22.17 31.21 2.78
N GLY A 986 -22.33 30.83 4.05
CA GLY A 986 -23.23 31.45 5.03
C GLY A 986 -23.05 30.87 6.43
N LEU A 987 -23.71 31.49 7.41
CA LEU A 987 -23.74 31.02 8.80
C LEU A 987 -24.37 29.63 8.87
N TYR A 988 -23.84 28.77 9.76
CA TYR A 988 -24.47 27.49 10.05
C TYR A 988 -25.82 27.69 10.74
N TRP A 989 -25.87 28.63 11.69
CA TRP A 989 -27.07 29.04 12.39
C TRP A 989 -26.99 30.54 12.67
N ASP A 990 -28.09 31.24 12.39
CA ASP A 990 -28.24 32.68 12.65
C ASP A 990 -29.14 32.83 13.88
N GLY A 991 -28.56 32.93 15.08
CA GLY A 991 -29.31 32.91 16.33
C GLY A 991 -30.23 34.11 16.45
N SER A 992 -29.78 35.26 15.95
CA SER A 992 -30.55 36.49 15.87
C SER A 992 -31.87 36.32 15.11
N LYS A 993 -31.91 35.56 14.02
CA LYS A 993 -33.15 35.23 13.30
C LYS A 993 -33.96 34.11 13.95
N ASN A 994 -33.35 33.29 14.79
CA ASN A 994 -33.95 32.08 15.36
C ASN A 994 -34.36 32.24 16.83
N GLY A 995 -34.66 33.46 17.27
CA GLY A 995 -35.22 33.72 18.61
C GLY A 995 -34.19 33.86 19.73
N PHE A 996 -32.92 33.99 19.37
CA PHE A 996 -31.78 34.25 20.26
C PHE A 996 -31.21 35.68 20.11
N SER A 997 -32.01 36.61 19.57
CA SER A 997 -31.55 37.96 19.26
C SER A 997 -31.16 38.76 20.51
N GLY A 998 -30.00 39.42 20.46
CA GLY A 998 -29.48 40.25 21.54
C GLY A 998 -28.90 39.44 22.71
N LYS A 999 -28.59 38.17 22.48
CA LYS A 999 -27.89 37.26 23.39
C LYS A 999 -26.55 36.87 22.78
N VAL A 1000 -25.67 36.33 23.62
CA VAL A 1000 -24.40 35.72 23.25
C VAL A 1000 -24.48 34.25 23.64
N LEU A 1001 -23.92 33.36 22.83
CA LEU A 1001 -23.83 31.93 23.12
C LEU A 1001 -22.57 31.65 23.96
N ASP A 1002 -22.70 30.94 25.09
CA ASP A 1002 -21.53 30.50 25.89
C ASP A 1002 -21.02 29.13 25.46
N SER A 1003 -21.86 28.36 24.76
CA SER A 1003 -21.39 27.16 24.09
C SER A 1003 -22.32 26.75 22.98
N VAL A 1004 -21.76 25.96 22.08
CA VAL A 1004 -22.48 25.29 21.01
C VAL A 1004 -22.18 23.80 21.08
N VAL A 1005 -23.23 22.99 21.07
CA VAL A 1005 -23.11 21.56 20.74
C VAL A 1005 -24.09 21.25 19.62
N VAL A 1006 -23.58 20.68 18.53
CA VAL A 1006 -24.40 20.31 17.37
C VAL A 1006 -24.62 18.80 17.38
N GLN A 1007 -25.86 18.37 17.51
CA GLN A 1007 -26.22 16.96 17.32
C GLN A 1007 -26.71 16.76 15.89
N LYS A 1008 -25.88 16.11 15.06
CA LYS A 1008 -26.17 15.82 13.66
C LYS A 1008 -26.79 14.43 13.47
#